data_AF-A0AAD4MNK4-F1
#
_entry.id   AF-A0AAD4MNK4-F1
#
_cell.length_a   1.000
_cell.length_b   1.000
_cell.length_c   1.000
_cell.angle_alpha   90.00
_cell.angle_beta   90.00
_cell.angle_gamma   90.00
#
_symmetry.space_group_name_H-M   'P 1'
#
loop_
_entity.id
_entity.type
_entity.pdbx_description
1 polymer ?
#
loop_
_entity_poly.entity_id
_entity_poly.type
_entity_poly.pdbx_seq_one_letter_code
_entity_poly.pdbx_strand_id
1 'polypeptide(L)'
;MANYVLIGMLVAISGICGCMALTDSERQLVLSLLNGFRSDLAKGKLKNPDGTYLPSGSSIYGLKYSSQLEALAQSYANKCIVSHRTYEERNRTSENLYYNTGLLNNTYALQNAMNWWWGEQAQYGFYTPNQVLTAEDLKCNPDCDGTIGHWSYMAWETTREFGCGVAQCPNGSDRTGPNPITYVVCNLSPSGNVINQRVYISGPPCTATTGCVNSPASTCDVSTSLCFVSDAPKTTASPKTTGKAKNSDGTYLPSGSSIYGLTYNQQLETLAQNQVVKCTPEKGATYEERNGTGQIYYYTYGSVNNNSLALQYAMQWWWGQLADKGFYTPNLVFANEDFQKTTGWANMAWETVREVGCGVAQCPGRTDLNPEGITLIACNYGPSGAQLSVNKPIYKSGTPCTKTSGCVNTPASTCDVESSLCFVGGVPATKSLSDADRKVVISVHNGYRSTLAKGKAKNSDGTYLPSGSSIYGLTYNQQLETLAQNQVVKCTPEKGATYEERNGTGQIYYYTYGSVNNNSLALQYAMQWWWGQLADKGFYTPNLVFANEDFQKTTGWANMAWETVREVGCGVARCPGRTDINPEGITLIACNYGPSGAQLSVNKPVYKSGPPCTKTSGCANTPASTCDVENSLCFVGGVPASGK
;
A
#
# COMPACT_ATOMS: atom_id res chain seq x y z
N MET A 1 -29.48 58.69 32.17
CA MET A 1 -30.39 58.40 31.04
C MET A 1 -29.62 58.57 29.75
N ALA A 2 -29.25 57.47 29.09
CA ALA A 2 -28.91 57.41 27.66
C ALA A 2 -28.65 55.96 27.24
N ASN A 3 -29.37 55.57 26.18
CA ASN A 3 -29.30 54.41 25.30
C ASN A 3 -27.97 53.65 25.18
N TYR A 4 -28.05 52.32 25.03
CA TYR A 4 -27.37 51.60 23.94
C TYR A 4 -28.18 50.35 23.49
N VAL A 5 -28.12 50.15 22.18
CA VAL A 5 -28.95 49.31 21.30
C VAL A 5 -28.57 47.82 21.40
N LEU A 6 -29.57 46.93 21.43
CA LEU A 6 -29.40 45.49 21.24
C LEU A 6 -29.00 45.18 19.79
N ILE A 7 -27.84 44.53 19.61
CA ILE A 7 -27.48 43.84 18.37
C ILE A 7 -27.62 42.34 18.63
N GLY A 8 -28.66 41.73 18.08
CA GLY A 8 -28.78 40.28 18.00
C GLY A 8 -27.92 39.73 16.86
N MET A 9 -26.93 38.91 17.19
CA MET A 9 -26.31 37.99 16.23
C MET A 9 -27.02 36.63 16.31
N LEU A 10 -27.82 36.33 15.30
CA LEU A 10 -28.19 34.96 14.95
C LEU A 10 -26.91 34.23 14.51
N VAL A 11 -26.33 33.43 15.40
CA VAL A 11 -25.39 32.39 14.99
C VAL A 11 -26.24 31.23 14.49
N ALA A 12 -26.34 31.12 13.17
CA ALA A 12 -26.87 29.93 12.51
C ALA A 12 -25.97 28.74 12.89
N ILE A 13 -26.50 27.83 13.69
CA ILE A 13 -25.91 26.52 13.92
C ILE A 13 -26.08 25.74 12.62
N SER A 14 -25.05 25.75 11.75
CA SER A 14 -24.96 24.76 10.69
C SER A 14 -24.50 23.44 11.32
N GLY A 15 -25.47 22.59 11.65
CA GLY A 15 -25.21 21.20 11.97
C GLY A 15 -24.48 20.54 10.80
N ILE A 16 -23.25 20.09 11.02
CA ILE A 16 -22.53 19.25 10.06
C ILE A 16 -23.13 17.85 10.15
N CYS A 17 -24.31 17.70 9.57
CA CYS A 17 -24.65 16.48 8.87
C CYS A 17 -23.63 16.35 7.71
N GLY A 18 -23.01 15.18 7.55
CA GLY A 18 -22.06 14.91 6.48
C GLY A 18 -22.74 14.88 5.10
N CYS A 19 -23.15 16.05 4.61
CA CYS A 19 -23.67 16.23 3.27
C CYS A 19 -22.52 16.11 2.28
N MET A 20 -22.27 14.88 1.87
CA MET A 20 -21.80 14.49 0.54
C MET A 20 -22.27 15.52 -0.51
N ALA A 21 -21.33 16.19 -1.20
CA ALA A 21 -21.58 17.42 -1.96
C ALA A 21 -22.25 17.17 -3.32
N LEU A 22 -22.03 15.99 -3.89
CA LEU A 22 -22.76 15.49 -5.04
C LEU A 22 -23.97 14.66 -4.60
N THR A 23 -24.96 14.51 -5.48
CA THR A 23 -26.03 13.51 -5.32
C THR A 23 -25.53 12.12 -5.71
N ASP A 24 -26.15 11.05 -5.21
CA ASP A 24 -25.78 9.69 -5.63
C ASP A 24 -25.96 9.47 -7.13
N SER A 25 -26.98 10.10 -7.74
CA SER A 25 -27.17 10.10 -9.19
C SER A 25 -25.99 10.74 -9.95
N GLU A 26 -25.40 11.81 -9.42
CA GLU A 26 -24.24 12.46 -10.03
C GLU A 26 -22.97 11.61 -9.88
N ARG A 27 -22.77 10.96 -8.72
CA ARG A 27 -21.69 10.00 -8.52
C ARG A 27 -21.78 8.83 -9.49
N GLN A 28 -22.98 8.27 -9.64
CA GLN A 28 -23.23 7.16 -10.55
C GLN A 28 -23.05 7.57 -12.01
N LEU A 29 -23.48 8.78 -12.38
CA LEU A 29 -23.27 9.33 -13.73
C LEU A 29 -21.78 9.35 -14.08
N VAL A 30 -20.95 9.98 -13.25
CA VAL A 30 -19.52 10.13 -13.56
C VAL A 30 -18.77 8.80 -13.50
N LEU A 31 -19.14 7.92 -12.56
CA LEU A 31 -18.58 6.57 -12.48
C LEU A 31 -18.93 5.75 -13.74
N SER A 32 -20.19 5.84 -14.19
CA SER A 32 -20.67 5.15 -15.39
C SER A 32 -19.99 5.66 -16.65
N LEU A 33 -19.85 6.98 -16.81
CA LEU A 33 -19.15 7.58 -17.95
C LEU A 33 -17.70 7.12 -18.00
N LEU A 34 -16.96 7.28 -16.90
CA LEU A 34 -15.54 6.96 -16.84
C LEU A 34 -15.26 5.46 -17.00
N ASN A 35 -16.09 4.58 -16.43
CA ASN A 35 -15.95 3.14 -16.67
C ASN A 35 -16.40 2.74 -18.08
N GLY A 36 -17.41 3.41 -18.67
CA GLY A 36 -17.78 3.21 -20.07
C GLY A 36 -16.65 3.54 -21.03
N PHE A 37 -16.03 4.70 -20.84
CA PHE A 37 -14.83 5.14 -21.55
C PHE A 37 -13.68 4.14 -21.45
N ARG A 38 -13.35 3.70 -20.23
CA ARG A 38 -12.30 2.71 -19.98
C ARG A 38 -12.65 1.34 -20.59
N SER A 39 -13.93 0.97 -20.64
CA SER A 39 -14.39 -0.25 -21.32
C SER A 39 -14.16 -0.16 -22.82
N ASP A 40 -14.46 0.98 -23.44
CA ASP A 40 -14.24 1.19 -24.87
C ASP A 40 -12.74 1.19 -25.22
N LEU A 41 -11.89 1.74 -24.34
CA LEU A 41 -10.43 1.62 -24.45
C LEU A 41 -9.97 0.16 -24.34
N ALA A 42 -10.42 -0.56 -23.31
CA ALA A 42 -10.09 -1.97 -23.12
C ALA A 42 -10.45 -2.80 -24.37
N LYS A 43 -11.58 -2.48 -25.01
CA LYS A 43 -12.09 -3.14 -26.22
C LYS A 43 -11.46 -2.63 -27.53
N GLY A 44 -10.55 -1.66 -27.50
CA GLY A 44 -9.87 -1.13 -28.69
C GLY A 44 -10.80 -0.34 -29.62
N LYS A 45 -11.79 0.37 -29.09
CA LYS A 45 -12.77 1.12 -29.89
C LYS A 45 -12.38 2.58 -30.14
N LEU A 46 -11.37 3.09 -29.46
CA LEU A 46 -10.93 4.48 -29.59
C LEU A 46 -10.19 4.67 -30.92
N LYS A 47 -10.48 5.78 -31.61
CA LYS A 47 -9.81 6.18 -32.84
C LYS A 47 -9.01 7.45 -32.61
N ASN A 48 -7.81 7.48 -33.18
CA ASN A 48 -7.05 8.70 -33.36
C ASN A 48 -7.69 9.61 -34.42
N PRO A 49 -7.30 10.90 -34.47
CA PRO A 49 -7.74 11.85 -35.50
C PRO A 49 -7.60 11.35 -36.94
N ASP A 50 -6.55 10.57 -37.23
CA ASP A 50 -6.29 9.99 -38.56
C ASP A 50 -7.16 8.76 -38.88
N GLY A 51 -8.04 8.35 -37.96
CA GLY A 51 -8.92 7.19 -38.09
C GLY A 51 -8.30 5.87 -37.66
N THR A 52 -7.02 5.84 -37.27
CA THR A 52 -6.37 4.63 -36.74
C THR A 52 -6.95 4.27 -35.37
N TYR A 53 -7.15 2.98 -35.10
CA TYR A 53 -7.61 2.54 -33.79
C TYR A 53 -6.45 2.45 -32.80
N LEU A 54 -6.69 2.86 -31.55
CA LEU A 54 -5.82 2.53 -30.43
C LEU A 54 -5.85 1.00 -30.22
N PRO A 55 -4.70 0.37 -29.90
CA PRO A 55 -4.70 -1.03 -29.49
C PRO A 55 -5.65 -1.27 -28.32
N SER A 56 -6.31 -2.43 -28.30
CA SER A 56 -7.08 -2.88 -27.13
C SER A 56 -6.21 -2.95 -25.88
N GLY A 57 -6.80 -2.72 -24.72
CA GLY A 57 -6.10 -2.74 -23.44
C GLY A 57 -6.31 -4.03 -22.67
N SER A 58 -5.22 -4.67 -22.27
CA SER A 58 -5.24 -5.73 -21.25
C SER A 58 -5.11 -5.11 -19.86
N SER A 59 -5.78 -5.68 -18.85
CA SER A 59 -5.66 -5.22 -17.45
C SER A 59 -6.06 -3.77 -17.18
N ILE A 60 -6.97 -3.20 -17.97
CA ILE A 60 -7.64 -1.93 -17.62
C ILE A 60 -8.58 -2.19 -16.44
N TYR A 61 -8.39 -1.49 -15.33
CA TYR A 61 -9.29 -1.68 -14.19
C TYR A 61 -10.48 -0.76 -14.25
N GLY A 62 -11.64 -1.27 -13.83
CA GLY A 62 -12.78 -0.44 -13.52
C GLY A 62 -12.53 0.34 -12.24
N LEU A 63 -12.98 1.59 -12.23
CA LEU A 63 -12.87 2.47 -11.09
C LEU A 63 -14.02 2.23 -10.12
N LYS A 64 -13.74 2.44 -8.83
CA LYS A 64 -14.72 2.58 -7.75
C LYS A 64 -14.80 4.04 -7.33
N TYR A 65 -15.99 4.50 -6.97
CA TYR A 65 -16.16 5.86 -6.47
C TYR A 65 -15.67 5.97 -5.02
N SER A 66 -14.91 7.02 -4.71
CA SER A 66 -14.31 7.27 -3.40
C SER A 66 -14.82 8.58 -2.82
N SER A 67 -15.55 8.50 -1.70
CA SER A 67 -16.04 9.67 -0.97
C SER A 67 -14.91 10.53 -0.39
N GLN A 68 -13.72 9.95 -0.16
CA GLN A 68 -12.54 10.68 0.27
C GLN A 68 -11.98 11.55 -0.86
N LEU A 69 -11.92 11.01 -2.08
CA LEU A 69 -11.49 11.77 -3.25
C LEU A 69 -12.52 12.84 -3.64
N GLU A 70 -13.81 12.58 -3.47
CA GLU A 70 -14.85 13.61 -3.61
C GLU A 70 -14.65 14.76 -2.62
N ALA A 71 -14.48 14.47 -1.33
CA ALA A 71 -14.29 15.52 -0.33
C ALA A 71 -13.04 16.38 -0.64
N LEU A 72 -11.95 15.73 -1.08
CA LEU A 72 -10.74 16.40 -1.52
C LEU A 72 -10.97 17.30 -2.73
N ALA A 73 -11.64 16.80 -3.76
CA ALA A 73 -11.96 17.54 -4.98
C ALA A 73 -12.91 18.70 -4.70
N GLN A 74 -13.96 18.47 -3.90
CA GLN A 74 -14.94 19.49 -3.53
C GLN A 74 -14.33 20.62 -2.73
N SER A 75 -13.47 20.30 -1.76
CA SER A 75 -12.78 21.32 -0.96
C SER A 75 -11.95 22.27 -1.82
N TYR A 76 -11.41 21.77 -2.94
CA TYR A 76 -10.65 22.58 -3.88
C TYR A 76 -11.54 23.33 -4.87
N ALA A 77 -12.57 22.67 -5.40
CA ALA A 77 -13.55 23.30 -6.27
C ALA A 77 -14.13 24.57 -5.62
N ASN A 78 -14.45 24.51 -4.33
CA ASN A 78 -14.99 25.63 -3.55
C ASN A 78 -14.09 26.86 -3.49
N LYS A 79 -12.78 26.72 -3.79
CA LYS A 79 -11.86 27.86 -3.83
C LYS A 79 -12.00 28.69 -5.11
N CYS A 80 -12.61 28.16 -6.17
CA CYS A 80 -12.76 28.83 -7.46
C CYS A 80 -11.41 29.29 -8.05
N ILE A 81 -10.36 28.49 -7.87
CA ILE A 81 -9.02 28.71 -8.42
C ILE A 81 -8.82 27.69 -9.55
N VAL A 82 -8.64 28.15 -10.79
CA VAL A 82 -8.49 27.31 -11.99
C VAL A 82 -7.00 27.16 -12.31
N SER A 83 -6.29 26.58 -11.37
CA SER A 83 -4.91 26.11 -11.52
C SER A 83 -4.75 24.78 -10.79
N HIS A 84 -3.74 24.00 -11.16
CA HIS A 84 -3.48 22.74 -10.45
C HIS A 84 -2.90 23.01 -9.06
N ARG A 85 -3.37 22.23 -8.08
CA ARG A 85 -2.67 22.10 -6.80
C ARG A 85 -1.30 21.49 -7.02
N THR A 86 -0.37 21.76 -6.09
CA THR A 86 0.85 20.95 -6.04
C THR A 86 0.49 19.48 -5.82
N TYR A 87 1.35 18.56 -6.23
CA TYR A 87 1.08 17.13 -6.11
C TYR A 87 0.81 16.73 -4.64
N GLU A 88 1.47 17.41 -3.70
CA GLU A 88 1.35 17.27 -2.26
C GLU A 88 -0.02 17.76 -1.75
N GLU A 89 -0.46 18.94 -2.18
CA GLU A 89 -1.73 19.56 -1.77
C GLU A 89 -2.96 18.75 -2.21
N ARG A 90 -2.83 17.95 -3.28
CA ARG A 90 -3.86 17.02 -3.75
C ARG A 90 -3.64 15.58 -3.27
N ASN A 91 -2.92 15.39 -2.17
CA ASN A 91 -2.66 14.08 -1.57
C ASN A 91 -2.10 13.05 -2.57
N ARG A 92 -1.24 13.51 -3.50
CA ARG A 92 -0.58 12.70 -4.51
C ARG A 92 -1.54 11.92 -5.41
N THR A 93 -2.75 12.45 -5.60
CA THR A 93 -3.75 11.94 -6.54
C THR A 93 -3.60 12.63 -7.88
N SER A 94 -4.04 12.00 -8.97
CA SER A 94 -4.24 12.70 -10.23
C SER A 94 -5.34 13.75 -10.07
N GLU A 95 -5.32 14.80 -10.87
CA GLU A 95 -6.28 15.90 -10.79
C GLU A 95 -6.62 16.34 -12.19
N ASN A 96 -7.91 16.29 -12.52
CA ASN A 96 -8.45 16.86 -13.73
C ASN A 96 -9.31 18.08 -13.36
N LEU A 97 -9.12 19.18 -14.09
CA LEU A 97 -9.79 20.46 -13.87
C LEU A 97 -10.60 20.85 -15.10
N TYR A 98 -11.81 21.35 -14.90
CA TYR A 98 -12.66 21.82 -15.98
C TYR A 98 -13.57 22.94 -15.49
N TYR A 99 -13.91 23.90 -16.35
CA TYR A 99 -14.92 24.89 -16.04
C TYR A 99 -15.85 25.11 -17.23
N ASN A 100 -17.12 25.34 -16.93
CA ASN A 100 -18.07 25.89 -17.88
C ASN A 100 -18.24 27.38 -17.61
N THR A 101 -18.49 28.17 -18.65
CA THR A 101 -18.98 29.54 -18.48
C THR A 101 -20.44 29.52 -18.00
N GLY A 102 -20.77 30.43 -17.08
CA GLY A 102 -22.08 30.49 -16.43
C GLY A 102 -22.23 29.53 -15.24
N LEU A 103 -23.35 29.68 -14.53
CA LEU A 103 -23.74 28.84 -13.41
C LEU A 103 -24.73 27.77 -13.91
N LEU A 104 -24.21 26.58 -14.17
CA LEU A 104 -24.91 25.45 -14.75
C LEU A 104 -25.27 24.45 -13.66
N ASN A 105 -26.22 23.55 -13.95
CA ASN A 105 -26.47 22.44 -13.05
C ASN A 105 -25.24 21.50 -12.98
N ASN A 106 -25.05 20.87 -11.81
CA ASN A 106 -23.87 20.04 -11.54
C ASN A 106 -23.78 18.84 -12.50
N THR A 107 -24.92 18.18 -12.78
CA THR A 107 -25.00 17.02 -13.69
C THR A 107 -24.45 17.33 -15.09
N TYR A 108 -24.87 18.45 -15.69
CA TYR A 108 -24.43 18.91 -17.00
C TYR A 108 -22.96 19.32 -16.98
N ALA A 109 -22.53 20.03 -15.93
CA ALA A 109 -21.14 20.43 -15.78
C ALA A 109 -20.19 19.23 -15.68
N LEU A 110 -20.57 18.21 -14.89
CA LEU A 110 -19.83 16.95 -14.75
C LEU A 110 -19.77 16.18 -16.07
N GLN A 111 -20.89 16.07 -16.78
CA GLN A 111 -20.95 15.38 -18.07
C GLN A 111 -20.04 16.07 -19.11
N ASN A 112 -20.06 17.40 -19.19
CA ASN A 112 -19.18 18.16 -20.06
C ASN A 112 -17.71 17.96 -19.70
N ALA A 113 -17.35 18.02 -18.42
CA ALA A 113 -15.98 17.79 -17.97
C ALA A 113 -15.47 16.40 -18.41
N MET A 114 -16.25 15.34 -18.16
CA MET A 114 -15.91 13.97 -18.53
C MET A 114 -15.71 13.80 -20.04
N ASN A 115 -16.65 14.31 -20.83
CA ASN A 115 -16.58 14.21 -22.28
C ASN A 115 -15.42 15.03 -22.85
N TRP A 116 -15.17 16.22 -22.30
CA TRP A 116 -14.10 17.09 -22.77
C TRP A 116 -12.73 16.49 -22.46
N TRP A 117 -12.49 16.05 -21.22
CA TRP A 117 -11.24 15.39 -20.84
C TRP A 117 -11.00 14.11 -21.62
N TRP A 118 -12.03 13.27 -21.82
CA TRP A 118 -11.86 12.03 -22.58
C TRP A 118 -11.67 12.29 -24.09
N GLY A 119 -12.32 13.35 -24.60
CA GLY A 119 -12.27 13.75 -26.00
C GLY A 119 -10.88 14.19 -26.49
N GLU A 120 -9.96 14.52 -25.58
CA GLU A 120 -8.58 14.89 -25.92
C GLU A 120 -7.89 13.85 -26.80
N GLN A 121 -8.10 12.55 -26.52
CA GLN A 121 -7.49 11.50 -27.33
C GLN A 121 -7.99 11.52 -28.77
N ALA A 122 -9.30 11.73 -28.98
CA ALA A 122 -9.86 11.80 -30.32
C ALA A 122 -9.46 13.08 -31.05
N GLN A 123 -9.14 14.15 -30.32
CA GLN A 123 -8.76 15.45 -30.88
C GLN A 123 -7.26 15.55 -31.20
N TYR A 124 -6.39 15.11 -30.29
CA TYR A 124 -4.92 15.25 -30.42
C TYR A 124 -4.23 13.95 -30.82
N GLY A 125 -4.87 12.81 -30.59
CA GLY A 125 -4.33 11.49 -30.86
C GLY A 125 -3.35 11.00 -29.80
N PHE A 126 -3.15 9.68 -29.78
CA PHE A 126 -2.14 9.03 -28.96
C PHE A 126 -1.47 7.93 -29.78
N TYR A 127 -0.30 8.25 -30.33
CA TYR A 127 0.38 7.44 -31.35
C TYR A 127 1.61 6.70 -30.84
N THR A 128 1.92 6.85 -29.55
CA THR A 128 3.20 6.37 -29.02
C THR A 128 3.27 4.84 -29.01
N PRO A 129 4.41 4.26 -29.40
CA PRO A 129 4.62 2.82 -29.32
C PRO A 129 4.44 2.32 -27.89
N ASN A 130 3.79 1.16 -27.73
CA ASN A 130 3.49 0.55 -26.43
C ASN A 130 2.72 1.46 -25.45
N GLN A 131 2.00 2.47 -25.98
CA GLN A 131 1.12 3.32 -25.20
C GLN A 131 1.86 4.06 -24.09
N VAL A 132 3.14 4.40 -24.32
CA VAL A 132 4.00 5.12 -23.38
C VAL A 132 3.67 6.61 -23.44
N LEU A 133 3.33 7.21 -22.31
CA LEU A 133 3.14 8.64 -22.21
C LEU A 133 4.50 9.35 -22.28
N THR A 134 4.69 10.23 -23.25
CA THR A 134 5.91 11.01 -23.41
C THR A 134 5.74 12.45 -22.94
N ALA A 135 6.85 13.17 -22.79
CA ALA A 135 6.79 14.59 -22.48
C ALA A 135 6.12 15.41 -23.60
N GLU A 136 6.24 14.98 -24.87
CA GLU A 136 5.63 15.67 -26.01
C GLU A 136 4.10 15.54 -25.98
N ASP A 137 3.58 14.40 -25.55
CA ASP A 137 2.12 14.18 -25.37
C ASP A 137 1.50 15.12 -24.32
N LEU A 138 2.33 15.64 -23.40
CA LEU A 138 1.93 16.57 -22.33
C LEU A 138 2.33 18.02 -22.62
N LYS A 139 2.94 18.30 -23.76
CA LYS A 139 3.50 19.61 -24.08
C LYS A 139 2.45 20.48 -24.77
N CYS A 140 2.27 21.70 -24.26
CA CYS A 140 1.49 22.72 -24.96
C CYS A 140 2.21 23.04 -26.28
N ASN A 141 1.56 22.81 -27.43
CA ASN A 141 1.99 23.40 -28.71
C ASN A 141 1.93 24.94 -28.58
N PRO A 142 2.75 25.75 -29.30
CA PRO A 142 2.74 27.22 -29.34
C PRO A 142 1.40 27.95 -29.24
N ASP A 143 0.29 27.37 -29.71
CA ASP A 143 -1.05 27.98 -29.66
C ASP A 143 -1.89 27.52 -28.44
N CYS A 144 -1.35 26.63 -27.60
CA CYS A 144 -1.98 26.02 -26.42
C CYS A 144 -3.38 25.44 -26.65
N ASP A 145 -3.57 24.84 -27.82
CA ASP A 145 -4.81 24.16 -28.21
C ASP A 145 -5.01 22.78 -27.55
N GLY A 146 -4.39 22.50 -26.39
CA GLY A 146 -4.68 21.30 -25.57
C GLY A 146 -3.61 20.20 -25.60
N THR A 147 -3.60 19.36 -24.57
CA THR A 147 -2.72 18.19 -24.40
C THR A 147 -3.58 16.95 -24.14
N ILE A 148 -3.01 15.73 -24.12
CA ILE A 148 -3.78 14.53 -23.73
C ILE A 148 -3.74 14.25 -22.21
N GLY A 149 -3.36 15.25 -21.41
CA GLY A 149 -3.08 15.10 -19.99
C GLY A 149 -4.30 14.65 -19.18
N HIS A 150 -5.50 15.15 -19.50
CA HIS A 150 -6.70 14.74 -18.76
C HIS A 150 -7.16 13.35 -19.17
N TRP A 151 -7.13 13.03 -20.47
CA TRP A 151 -7.44 11.71 -20.99
C TRP A 151 -6.52 10.64 -20.41
N SER A 152 -5.20 10.89 -20.40
CA SER A 152 -4.21 9.92 -19.94
C SER A 152 -4.37 9.56 -18.46
N TYR A 153 -4.77 10.52 -17.60
CA TYR A 153 -5.14 10.22 -16.22
C TYR A 153 -6.37 9.32 -16.14
N MET A 154 -7.40 9.60 -16.94
CA MET A 154 -8.63 8.80 -17.00
C MET A 154 -8.41 7.40 -17.57
N ALA A 155 -7.48 7.25 -18.51
CA ALA A 155 -7.15 6.01 -19.20
C ALA A 155 -6.14 5.13 -18.43
N TRP A 156 -5.46 5.68 -17.42
CA TRP A 156 -4.35 5.03 -16.74
C TRP A 156 -4.71 3.66 -16.16
N GLU A 157 -3.97 2.62 -16.54
CA GLU A 157 -4.38 1.23 -16.27
C GLU A 157 -4.37 0.89 -14.79
N THR A 158 -3.50 1.51 -13.99
CA THR A 158 -3.31 1.23 -12.56
C THR A 158 -4.21 2.05 -11.64
N THR A 159 -4.95 3.02 -12.17
CA THR A 159 -5.95 3.78 -11.42
C THR A 159 -7.16 2.89 -11.06
N ARG A 160 -7.69 3.04 -9.85
CA ARG A 160 -8.74 2.18 -9.27
C ARG A 160 -9.88 2.95 -8.62
N GLU A 161 -9.63 4.19 -8.24
CA GLU A 161 -10.56 5.00 -7.47
C GLU A 161 -10.67 6.41 -8.04
N PHE A 162 -11.84 7.01 -7.82
CA PHE A 162 -12.21 8.28 -8.40
C PHE A 162 -13.16 9.07 -7.50
N GLY A 163 -13.06 10.41 -7.48
CA GLY A 163 -14.07 11.28 -6.87
C GLY A 163 -14.03 12.69 -7.41
N CYS A 164 -15.19 13.36 -7.49
CA CYS A 164 -15.32 14.71 -8.04
C CYS A 164 -15.95 15.68 -7.05
N GLY A 165 -15.71 16.97 -7.28
CA GLY A 165 -16.43 18.06 -6.64
C GLY A 165 -16.80 19.15 -7.66
N VAL A 166 -17.89 19.86 -7.39
CA VAL A 166 -18.42 20.93 -8.25
C VAL A 166 -18.69 22.17 -7.42
N ALA A 167 -18.19 23.32 -7.86
CA ALA A 167 -18.45 24.61 -7.23
C ALA A 167 -19.05 25.60 -8.23
N GLN A 168 -20.00 26.38 -7.73
CA GLN A 168 -20.58 27.52 -8.42
C GLN A 168 -19.75 28.76 -8.05
N CYS A 169 -19.09 29.36 -9.04
CA CYS A 169 -18.17 30.48 -8.86
C CYS A 169 -18.78 31.74 -9.50
N PRO A 170 -19.68 32.46 -8.81
CA PRO A 170 -20.43 33.58 -9.39
C PRO A 170 -19.55 34.77 -9.77
N ASN A 171 -18.38 34.89 -9.14
CA ASN A 171 -17.41 35.96 -9.40
C ASN A 171 -16.24 35.48 -10.28
N GLY A 172 -16.39 34.32 -10.94
CA GLY A 172 -15.36 33.69 -11.75
C GLY A 172 -14.16 33.17 -10.96
N SER A 173 -12.98 33.23 -11.58
CA SER A 173 -11.73 32.68 -11.06
C SER A 173 -10.51 33.53 -11.41
N ASP A 174 -9.36 33.18 -10.83
CA ASP A 174 -8.03 33.70 -11.18
C ASP A 174 -7.75 33.65 -12.70
N ARG A 175 -8.24 32.62 -13.40
CA ARG A 175 -8.06 32.44 -14.84
C ARG A 175 -9.13 33.11 -15.71
N THR A 176 -10.35 33.27 -15.18
CA THR A 176 -11.52 33.70 -15.99
C THR A 176 -12.00 35.12 -15.70
N GLY A 177 -11.38 35.79 -14.72
CA GLY A 177 -11.78 37.12 -14.27
C GLY A 177 -13.15 37.09 -13.58
N PRO A 178 -13.96 38.16 -13.66
CA PRO A 178 -15.22 38.27 -12.91
C PRO A 178 -16.38 37.45 -13.49
N ASN A 179 -16.16 36.70 -14.58
CA ASN A 179 -17.22 36.00 -15.29
C ASN A 179 -17.66 34.74 -14.53
N PRO A 180 -18.95 34.54 -14.25
CA PRO A 180 -19.43 33.36 -13.53
C PRO A 180 -18.98 32.06 -14.22
N ILE A 181 -18.53 31.08 -13.43
CA ILE A 181 -18.20 29.73 -13.93
C ILE A 181 -18.76 28.64 -13.03
N THR A 182 -18.98 27.46 -13.62
CA THR A 182 -19.20 26.21 -12.88
C THR A 182 -17.94 25.38 -12.95
N TYR A 183 -17.25 25.23 -11.82
CA TYR A 183 -15.94 24.61 -11.74
C TYR A 183 -16.03 23.16 -11.28
N VAL A 184 -15.41 22.26 -12.03
CA VAL A 184 -15.36 20.81 -11.78
C VAL A 184 -13.92 20.41 -11.52
N VAL A 185 -13.73 19.73 -10.40
CA VAL A 185 -12.45 19.13 -10.01
C VAL A 185 -12.69 17.64 -9.83
N CYS A 186 -11.84 16.79 -10.37
CA CYS A 186 -11.88 15.36 -10.07
C CYS A 186 -10.50 14.81 -9.75
N ASN A 187 -10.42 13.98 -8.71
CA ASN A 187 -9.20 13.33 -8.28
C ASN A 187 -9.26 11.82 -8.56
N LEU A 188 -8.15 11.27 -9.07
CA LEU A 188 -8.02 9.84 -9.38
C LEU A 188 -6.86 9.20 -8.60
N SER A 189 -7.03 7.95 -8.16
CA SER A 189 -6.03 7.21 -7.38
C SER A 189 -5.96 5.72 -7.76
N PRO A 190 -4.79 5.07 -7.76
CA PRO A 190 -3.45 5.67 -7.77
C PRO A 190 -3.26 6.66 -8.92
N SER A 191 -2.32 7.61 -8.75
CA SER A 191 -2.07 8.64 -9.76
C SER A 191 -1.45 8.06 -11.03
N GLY A 192 -1.78 8.66 -12.18
CA GLY A 192 -1.19 8.38 -13.49
C GLY A 192 -0.22 9.47 -13.98
N ASN A 193 -0.11 9.57 -15.30
CA ASN A 193 0.70 10.50 -16.08
C ASN A 193 2.17 10.58 -15.70
N VAL A 194 2.76 9.43 -15.41
CA VAL A 194 4.21 9.34 -15.22
C VAL A 194 4.85 9.29 -16.61
N ILE A 195 5.64 10.31 -16.94
CA ILE A 195 6.38 10.38 -18.20
C ILE A 195 7.25 9.13 -18.35
N ASN A 196 7.29 8.59 -19.57
CA ASN A 196 7.95 7.36 -19.96
C ASN A 196 7.36 6.07 -19.35
N GLN A 197 6.19 6.15 -18.72
CA GLN A 197 5.40 4.97 -18.36
C GLN A 197 4.23 4.77 -19.31
N ARG A 198 3.79 3.52 -19.44
CA ARG A 198 2.61 3.18 -20.23
C ARG A 198 1.34 3.70 -19.56
N VAL A 199 0.47 4.32 -20.35
CA VAL A 199 -0.91 4.61 -19.96
C VAL A 199 -1.65 3.30 -19.73
N TYR A 200 -1.45 2.33 -20.61
CA TYR A 200 -2.00 0.98 -20.45
C TYR A 200 -1.21 -0.09 -21.21
N ILE A 201 -1.36 -1.36 -20.83
CA ILE A 201 -0.80 -2.48 -21.58
C ILE A 201 -1.68 -2.79 -22.78
N SER A 202 -1.15 -2.69 -24.00
CA SER A 202 -1.83 -3.21 -25.17
C SER A 202 -1.91 -4.73 -25.15
N GLY A 203 -3.10 -5.26 -25.45
CA GLY A 203 -3.38 -6.69 -25.39
C GLY A 203 -4.87 -6.99 -25.47
N PRO A 204 -5.26 -8.26 -25.50
CA PRO A 204 -6.66 -8.64 -25.52
C PRO A 204 -7.38 -8.13 -24.24
N PRO A 205 -8.67 -7.75 -24.34
CA PRO A 205 -9.46 -7.39 -23.18
C PRO A 205 -9.53 -8.56 -22.18
N CYS A 206 -9.75 -8.27 -20.89
CA CYS A 206 -9.86 -9.35 -19.91
C CYS A 206 -11.05 -10.28 -20.21
N THR A 207 -10.89 -11.55 -19.85
CA THR A 207 -11.91 -12.59 -19.92
C THR A 207 -12.13 -13.20 -18.53
N ALA A 208 -13.11 -14.10 -18.39
CA ALA A 208 -13.39 -14.77 -17.13
C ALA A 208 -12.19 -15.53 -16.53
N THR A 209 -11.21 -15.92 -17.37
CA THR A 209 -10.08 -16.76 -16.96
C THR A 209 -8.71 -16.12 -17.14
N THR A 210 -8.58 -15.00 -17.88
CA THR A 210 -7.28 -14.39 -18.23
C THR A 210 -7.39 -12.88 -18.44
N GLY A 211 -6.27 -12.14 -18.31
CA GLY A 211 -6.18 -10.74 -18.75
C GLY A 211 -6.26 -9.67 -17.65
N CYS A 212 -6.39 -10.05 -16.37
CA CYS A 212 -6.17 -9.18 -15.20
C CYS A 212 -4.85 -9.57 -14.50
N VAL A 213 -3.72 -9.09 -15.03
CA VAL A 213 -2.38 -9.60 -14.67
C VAL A 213 -1.70 -8.80 -13.54
N ASN A 214 -2.27 -7.68 -13.13
CA ASN A 214 -1.65 -6.76 -12.16
C ASN A 214 -2.10 -6.98 -10.69
N SER A 215 -2.95 -7.98 -10.40
CA SER A 215 -3.21 -8.46 -9.04
C SER A 215 -3.85 -9.86 -9.07
N PRO A 216 -3.33 -10.85 -8.32
CA PRO A 216 -3.85 -12.22 -8.29
C PRO A 216 -5.25 -12.34 -7.67
N ALA A 217 -5.75 -11.30 -7.00
CA ALA A 217 -7.11 -11.20 -6.50
C ALA A 217 -7.94 -10.26 -7.39
N SER A 218 -7.85 -10.37 -8.71
CA SER A 218 -8.64 -9.53 -9.64
C SER A 218 -9.60 -10.38 -10.44
N THR A 219 -10.87 -9.98 -10.47
CA THR A 219 -11.90 -10.56 -11.34
C THR A 219 -12.11 -9.68 -12.56
N CYS A 220 -12.42 -10.29 -13.70
CA CYS A 220 -12.85 -9.57 -14.88
C CYS A 220 -14.37 -9.46 -14.91
N ASP A 221 -14.90 -8.25 -15.05
CA ASP A 221 -16.26 -8.06 -15.55
C ASP A 221 -16.23 -8.23 -17.07
N VAL A 222 -16.61 -9.41 -17.55
CA VAL A 222 -16.58 -9.76 -18.97
C VAL A 222 -17.45 -8.87 -19.85
N SER A 223 -18.49 -8.23 -19.28
CA SER A 223 -19.40 -7.37 -20.04
C SER A 223 -18.73 -6.03 -20.39
N THR A 224 -17.91 -5.51 -19.48
CA THR A 224 -17.17 -4.26 -19.63
C THR A 224 -15.72 -4.49 -20.03
N SER A 225 -15.21 -5.73 -19.95
CA SER A 225 -13.81 -6.08 -20.11
C SER A 225 -12.87 -5.31 -19.16
N LEU A 226 -13.38 -4.97 -17.98
CA LEU A 226 -12.66 -4.26 -16.94
C LEU A 226 -12.28 -5.19 -15.79
N CYS A 227 -11.08 -5.00 -15.26
CA CYS A 227 -10.60 -5.69 -14.08
C CYS A 227 -11.06 -4.99 -12.81
N PHE A 228 -11.46 -5.77 -11.81
CA PHE A 228 -11.75 -5.28 -10.47
C PHE A 228 -10.95 -6.12 -9.48
N VAL A 229 -10.31 -5.48 -8.50
CA VAL A 229 -9.74 -6.23 -7.38
C VAL A 229 -10.93 -6.80 -6.60
N SER A 230 -11.02 -8.13 -6.50
CA SER A 230 -12.00 -8.81 -5.66
C SER A 230 -11.85 -8.26 -4.26
N ASP A 231 -12.96 -7.77 -3.69
CA ASP A 231 -12.97 -7.41 -2.29
C ASP A 231 -12.62 -8.68 -1.51
N ALA A 232 -11.39 -8.77 -1.00
CA ALA A 232 -11.14 -9.57 0.18
C ALA A 232 -12.24 -9.19 1.18
N PRO A 233 -12.80 -10.14 1.97
CA PRO A 233 -13.84 -9.82 2.92
C PRO A 233 -13.43 -8.54 3.62
N LYS A 234 -14.27 -7.50 3.50
CA LYS A 234 -14.01 -6.18 4.08
C LYS A 234 -13.84 -6.36 5.59
N THR A 235 -12.65 -6.69 6.03
CA THR A 235 -12.15 -6.21 7.29
C THR A 235 -11.91 -4.75 7.01
N THR A 236 -12.93 -3.96 7.35
CA THR A 236 -12.85 -2.54 7.65
C THR A 236 -11.42 -2.13 7.97
N ALA A 237 -10.97 -1.03 7.36
CA ALA A 237 -9.76 -0.30 7.71
C ALA A 237 -9.28 -0.56 9.14
N SER A 238 -7.97 -0.75 9.36
CA SER A 238 -7.38 -0.64 10.70
C SER A 238 -8.10 0.49 11.43
N PRO A 239 -8.80 0.20 12.55
CA PRO A 239 -9.64 1.21 13.17
C PRO A 239 -8.76 2.42 13.45
N LYS A 240 -9.09 3.57 12.84
CA LYS A 240 -8.58 4.85 13.32
C LYS A 240 -8.90 4.86 14.81
N THR A 241 -7.93 5.15 15.65
CA THR A 241 -8.15 5.28 17.09
C THR A 241 -9.17 6.40 17.28
N THR A 242 -10.39 6.04 17.65
CA THR A 242 -11.46 7.03 17.89
C THR A 242 -11.32 7.70 19.25
N GLY A 243 -10.32 7.30 20.04
CA GLY A 243 -10.17 7.67 21.45
C GLY A 243 -11.31 7.17 22.35
N LYS A 244 -12.15 6.25 21.85
CA LYS A 244 -13.42 5.87 22.48
C LYS A 244 -13.56 4.35 22.55
N ALA A 245 -13.32 3.78 23.73
CA ALA A 245 -13.57 2.37 24.03
C ALA A 245 -14.98 2.23 24.63
N LYS A 246 -15.88 1.51 23.95
CA LYS A 246 -17.28 1.37 24.35
C LYS A 246 -17.41 0.32 25.46
N ASN A 247 -18.04 0.69 26.56
CA ASN A 247 -18.36 -0.13 27.72
C ASN A 247 -19.64 -0.94 27.49
N SER A 248 -19.94 -1.92 28.34
CA SER A 248 -21.10 -2.81 28.17
C SER A 248 -22.46 -2.12 28.29
N ASP A 249 -22.55 -1.02 29.05
CA ASP A 249 -23.73 -0.16 29.14
C ASP A 249 -23.87 0.84 27.97
N GLY A 250 -22.95 0.79 27.01
CA GLY A 250 -22.90 1.68 25.86
C GLY A 250 -22.23 3.03 26.09
N THR A 251 -21.79 3.33 27.32
CA THR A 251 -20.94 4.48 27.61
C THR A 251 -19.52 4.29 27.05
N TYR A 252 -18.70 5.33 27.10
CA TYR A 252 -17.30 5.26 26.66
C TYR A 252 -16.36 5.52 27.83
N LEU A 253 -15.30 4.72 27.92
CA LEU A 253 -14.20 5.01 28.84
C LEU A 253 -13.47 6.31 28.43
N PRO A 254 -12.90 7.05 29.40
CA PRO A 254 -12.16 8.28 29.08
C PRO A 254 -10.93 7.98 28.23
N SER A 255 -10.53 8.91 27.37
CA SER A 255 -9.33 8.76 26.55
C SER A 255 -8.06 8.77 27.41
N GLY A 256 -7.01 8.08 26.97
CA GLY A 256 -5.70 8.07 27.62
C GLY A 256 -4.76 9.14 27.07
N SER A 257 -3.93 9.76 27.92
CA SER A 257 -3.03 10.84 27.49
C SER A 257 -1.73 10.37 26.81
N SER A 258 -1.25 9.17 27.19
CA SER A 258 0.11 8.70 26.86
C SER A 258 0.16 7.19 26.63
N ILE A 259 -0.77 6.64 25.85
CA ILE A 259 -0.81 5.20 25.54
C ILE A 259 0.28 4.86 24.52
N TYR A 260 1.04 3.80 24.79
CA TYR A 260 2.08 3.33 23.87
C TYR A 260 1.51 2.35 22.84
N GLY A 261 1.95 2.51 21.60
CA GLY A 261 1.74 1.51 20.56
C GLY A 261 2.65 0.30 20.80
N LEU A 262 2.14 -0.89 20.46
CA LEU A 262 2.86 -2.14 20.65
C LEU A 262 3.79 -2.40 19.46
N THR A 263 5.06 -2.70 19.74
CA THR A 263 6.01 -3.23 18.77
C THR A 263 6.19 -4.72 18.96
N TYR A 264 6.49 -5.42 17.87
CA TYR A 264 6.81 -6.83 17.93
C TYR A 264 8.13 -7.09 18.66
N ASN A 265 8.15 -8.06 19.56
CA ASN A 265 9.35 -8.55 20.24
C ASN A 265 9.46 -10.08 20.14
N GLN A 266 10.50 -10.55 19.45
CA GLN A 266 10.76 -11.97 19.21
C GLN A 266 11.05 -12.77 20.49
N GLN A 267 11.65 -12.17 21.51
CA GLN A 267 11.88 -12.84 22.80
C GLN A 267 10.55 -13.10 23.51
N LEU A 268 9.62 -12.12 23.48
CA LEU A 268 8.28 -12.30 24.04
C LEU A 268 7.50 -13.39 23.30
N GLU A 269 7.62 -13.45 21.96
CA GLU A 269 7.05 -14.53 21.16
C GLU A 269 7.63 -15.88 21.56
N THR A 270 8.94 -15.99 21.70
CA THR A 270 9.61 -17.25 22.08
C THR A 270 9.09 -17.73 23.45
N LEU A 271 8.96 -16.84 24.42
CA LEU A 271 8.42 -17.15 25.74
C LEU A 271 6.95 -17.60 25.66
N ALA A 272 6.14 -16.92 24.85
CA ALA A 272 4.74 -17.28 24.65
C ALA A 272 4.61 -18.63 23.92
N GLN A 273 5.43 -18.87 22.91
CA GLN A 273 5.47 -20.12 22.14
C GLN A 273 5.87 -21.29 23.04
N ASN A 274 6.91 -21.13 23.87
CA ASN A 274 7.34 -22.13 24.85
C ASN A 274 6.23 -22.50 25.85
N GLN A 275 5.30 -21.60 26.12
CA GLN A 275 4.15 -21.90 26.97
C GLN A 275 3.07 -22.68 26.23
N VAL A 276 2.65 -22.21 25.06
CA VAL A 276 1.50 -22.83 24.37
C VAL A 276 1.79 -24.25 23.90
N VAL A 277 3.04 -24.58 23.58
CA VAL A 277 3.43 -25.95 23.18
C VAL A 277 3.33 -26.98 24.32
N LYS A 278 3.23 -26.53 25.58
CA LYS A 278 2.97 -27.43 26.72
C LYS A 278 1.54 -27.96 26.73
N CYS A 279 0.62 -27.30 26.02
CA CYS A 279 -0.78 -27.71 25.89
C CYS A 279 -1.55 -27.86 27.21
N THR A 280 -1.34 -26.90 28.11
CA THR A 280 -2.00 -26.81 29.42
C THR A 280 -2.85 -25.52 29.53
N PRO A 281 -4.03 -25.42 28.88
CA PRO A 281 -4.88 -24.22 28.93
C PRO A 281 -5.33 -23.85 30.35
N GLU A 282 -5.36 -24.82 31.27
CA GLU A 282 -5.69 -24.65 32.68
C GLU A 282 -4.63 -23.86 33.48
N LYS A 283 -3.43 -23.67 32.93
CA LYS A 283 -2.30 -22.99 33.59
C LYS A 283 -1.62 -22.02 32.64
N GLY A 284 -1.64 -20.73 32.99
CA GLY A 284 -0.76 -19.73 32.39
C GLY A 284 0.72 -19.96 32.75
N ALA A 285 1.63 -19.25 32.10
CA ALA A 285 3.05 -19.28 32.44
C ALA A 285 3.30 -18.66 33.82
N THR A 286 4.25 -19.21 34.59
CA THR A 286 4.71 -18.57 35.83
C THR A 286 5.39 -17.23 35.55
N TYR A 287 5.58 -16.41 36.59
CA TYR A 287 6.29 -15.13 36.48
C TYR A 287 7.71 -15.30 35.92
N GLU A 288 8.40 -16.36 36.36
CA GLU A 288 9.75 -16.72 35.91
C GLU A 288 9.74 -17.20 34.46
N GLU A 289 8.77 -18.06 34.09
CA GLU A 289 8.64 -18.59 32.72
C GLU A 289 8.37 -17.50 31.68
N ARG A 290 7.77 -16.38 32.10
CA ARG A 290 7.55 -15.20 31.25
C ARG A 290 8.55 -14.08 31.48
N ASN A 291 9.66 -14.32 32.19
CA ASN A 291 10.70 -13.34 32.48
C ASN A 291 10.14 -12.01 33.06
N GLY A 292 9.14 -12.12 33.93
CA GLY A 292 8.48 -11.00 34.58
C GLY A 292 7.57 -10.15 33.70
N THR A 293 7.18 -10.62 32.52
CA THR A 293 6.32 -9.91 31.56
C THR A 293 4.82 -10.18 31.77
N GLY A 294 3.95 -9.29 31.28
CA GLY A 294 2.51 -9.54 31.26
C GLY A 294 2.15 -10.70 30.32
N GLN A 295 1.07 -11.44 30.59
CA GLN A 295 0.58 -12.49 29.70
C GLN A 295 -0.94 -12.49 29.65
N ILE A 296 -1.52 -12.71 28.47
CA ILE A 296 -2.91 -13.13 28.31
C ILE A 296 -2.95 -14.33 27.39
N TYR A 297 -3.91 -15.23 27.63
CA TYR A 297 -4.06 -16.46 26.88
C TYR A 297 -5.53 -16.73 26.58
N TYR A 298 -5.75 -17.54 25.55
CA TYR A 298 -7.06 -17.90 25.02
C TYR A 298 -6.95 -19.26 24.36
N TYR A 299 -8.02 -20.05 24.38
CA TYR A 299 -8.09 -21.28 23.60
C TYR A 299 -9.42 -21.38 22.86
N THR A 300 -9.37 -22.05 21.71
CA THR A 300 -10.57 -22.41 20.94
C THR A 300 -10.72 -23.92 20.91
N TYR A 301 -11.96 -24.40 20.87
CA TYR A 301 -12.24 -25.80 20.62
C TYR A 301 -11.97 -26.15 19.15
N GLY A 302 -11.20 -27.21 18.92
CA GLY A 302 -10.77 -27.65 17.60
C GLY A 302 -9.46 -27.03 17.12
N SER A 303 -8.95 -27.60 16.02
CA SER A 303 -7.69 -27.17 15.39
C SER A 303 -7.94 -26.07 14.35
N VAL A 304 -7.55 -24.84 14.68
CA VAL A 304 -7.50 -23.74 13.72
C VAL A 304 -6.18 -23.88 12.96
N ASN A 305 -6.27 -24.23 11.68
CA ASN A 305 -5.10 -24.49 10.81
C ASN A 305 -4.41 -23.22 10.29
N ASN A 306 -4.75 -22.06 10.86
CA ASN A 306 -4.23 -20.77 10.47
C ASN A 306 -3.92 -19.95 11.73
N ASN A 307 -2.64 -19.74 12.02
CA ASN A 307 -2.18 -19.01 13.20
C ASN A 307 -2.68 -17.55 13.21
N SER A 308 -2.77 -16.90 12.04
CA SER A 308 -3.29 -15.54 11.94
C SER A 308 -4.77 -15.46 12.29
N LEU A 309 -5.56 -16.46 11.89
CA LEU A 309 -6.98 -16.54 12.25
C LEU A 309 -7.17 -16.85 13.74
N ALA A 310 -6.37 -17.75 14.30
CA ALA A 310 -6.38 -18.06 15.74
C ALA A 310 -6.04 -16.82 16.58
N LEU A 311 -5.05 -16.04 16.16
CA LEU A 311 -4.70 -14.76 16.78
C LEU A 311 -5.83 -13.74 16.65
N GLN A 312 -6.51 -13.64 15.50
CA GLN A 312 -7.66 -12.74 15.33
C GLN A 312 -8.79 -13.06 16.31
N TYR A 313 -9.13 -14.34 16.49
CA TYR A 313 -10.13 -14.75 17.48
C TYR A 313 -9.72 -14.37 18.90
N ALA A 314 -8.46 -14.61 19.27
CA ALA A 314 -7.93 -14.23 20.59
C ALA A 314 -8.02 -12.71 20.82
N MET A 315 -7.59 -11.90 19.85
CA MET A 315 -7.62 -10.43 19.95
C MET A 315 -9.05 -9.89 20.04
N GLN A 316 -9.97 -10.41 19.24
CA GLN A 316 -11.38 -10.04 19.30
C GLN A 316 -12.01 -10.41 20.64
N TRP A 317 -11.68 -11.59 21.17
CA TRP A 317 -12.18 -12.05 22.45
C TRP A 317 -11.65 -11.21 23.61
N TRP A 318 -10.33 -10.97 23.69
CA TRP A 318 -9.72 -10.14 24.74
C TRP A 318 -10.25 -8.71 24.71
N TRP A 319 -10.30 -8.07 23.54
CA TRP A 319 -10.84 -6.72 23.41
C TRP A 319 -12.35 -6.66 23.69
N GLY A 320 -13.09 -7.70 23.29
CA GLY A 320 -14.53 -7.83 23.47
C GLY A 320 -14.96 -7.92 24.94
N GLN A 321 -14.06 -8.29 25.86
CA GLN A 321 -14.35 -8.33 27.30
C GLN A 321 -14.89 -7.02 27.85
N LEU A 322 -14.42 -5.87 27.34
CA LEU A 322 -14.93 -4.57 27.77
C LEU A 322 -16.41 -4.38 27.39
N ALA A 323 -16.78 -4.77 26.17
CA ALA A 323 -18.16 -4.63 25.70
C ALA A 323 -19.11 -5.68 26.30
N ASP A 324 -18.59 -6.84 26.70
CA ASP A 324 -19.38 -7.93 27.31
C ASP A 324 -19.52 -7.76 28.83
N LYS A 325 -18.41 -7.56 29.55
CA LYS A 325 -18.38 -7.56 31.03
C LYS A 325 -18.44 -6.16 31.64
N GLY A 326 -18.03 -5.16 30.88
CA GLY A 326 -17.91 -3.79 31.34
C GLY A 326 -16.76 -3.57 32.32
N PHE A 327 -16.38 -2.30 32.47
CA PHE A 327 -15.36 -1.86 33.43
C PHE A 327 -15.82 -0.56 34.08
N TYR A 328 -15.95 -0.57 35.41
CA TYR A 328 -16.64 0.49 36.17
C TYR A 328 -15.82 1.03 37.34
N THR A 329 -14.62 0.50 37.55
CA THR A 329 -13.79 0.86 38.70
C THR A 329 -13.35 2.32 38.61
N PRO A 330 -13.56 3.14 39.66
CA PRO A 330 -13.20 4.56 39.65
C PRO A 330 -11.73 4.79 39.30
N ASN A 331 -11.45 5.87 38.57
CA ASN A 331 -10.10 6.25 38.13
C ASN A 331 -9.35 5.15 37.35
N LEU A 332 -10.11 4.25 36.73
CA LEU A 332 -9.60 3.13 35.94
C LEU A 332 -8.67 2.17 36.70
N VAL A 333 -8.81 2.07 38.01
CA VAL A 333 -7.99 1.17 38.83
C VAL A 333 -8.36 -0.28 38.53
N PHE A 334 -7.38 -1.09 38.15
CA PHE A 334 -7.59 -2.51 37.85
C PHE A 334 -7.64 -3.32 39.15
N ALA A 335 -8.84 -3.71 39.60
CA ALA A 335 -9.04 -4.40 40.87
C ALA A 335 -8.98 -5.93 40.73
N ASN A 336 -8.88 -6.64 41.86
CA ASN A 336 -8.87 -8.11 41.88
C ASN A 336 -10.12 -8.73 41.22
N GLU A 337 -11.27 -8.08 41.35
CA GLU A 337 -12.52 -8.54 40.73
C GLU A 337 -12.52 -8.41 39.19
N ASP A 338 -11.71 -7.49 38.66
CA ASP A 338 -11.54 -7.27 37.22
C ASP A 338 -10.61 -8.32 36.60
N PHE A 339 -9.73 -8.92 37.42
CA PHE A 339 -8.76 -9.93 36.98
C PHE A 339 -9.42 -11.12 36.26
N GLN A 340 -10.62 -11.54 36.68
CA GLN A 340 -11.33 -12.66 36.03
C GLN A 340 -12.28 -12.19 34.93
N LYS A 341 -12.53 -10.89 34.79
CA LYS A 341 -13.56 -10.33 33.89
C LYS A 341 -12.95 -9.66 32.66
N THR A 342 -11.93 -8.83 32.85
CA THR A 342 -11.45 -7.86 31.84
C THR A 342 -9.93 -7.83 31.67
N THR A 343 -9.19 -8.82 32.21
CA THR A 343 -7.72 -8.91 32.08
C THR A 343 -7.22 -8.83 30.64
N GLY A 344 -7.91 -9.44 29.69
CA GLY A 344 -7.57 -9.40 28.27
C GLY A 344 -7.55 -7.97 27.75
N TRP A 345 -8.67 -7.28 27.88
CA TRP A 345 -8.80 -5.88 27.49
C TRP A 345 -7.81 -4.97 28.25
N ALA A 346 -7.76 -5.08 29.57
CA ALA A 346 -6.92 -4.23 30.42
C ALA A 346 -5.44 -4.37 30.06
N ASN A 347 -4.98 -5.59 29.77
CA ASN A 347 -3.59 -5.84 29.39
C ASN A 347 -3.24 -5.25 28.02
N MET A 348 -4.19 -5.26 27.06
CA MET A 348 -4.02 -4.62 25.75
C MET A 348 -4.02 -3.08 25.84
N ALA A 349 -4.72 -2.51 26.80
CA ALA A 349 -4.86 -1.06 26.98
C ALA A 349 -3.85 -0.44 27.97
N TRP A 350 -2.97 -1.26 28.57
CA TRP A 350 -2.12 -0.85 29.68
C TRP A 350 -1.05 0.16 29.25
N GLU A 351 -0.99 1.34 29.88
CA GLU A 351 -0.26 2.48 29.34
C GLU A 351 1.25 2.28 29.21
N THR A 352 1.86 1.45 30.07
CA THR A 352 3.31 1.22 30.04
C THR A 352 3.73 0.11 29.07
N VAL A 353 2.77 -0.67 28.58
CA VAL A 353 3.02 -1.80 27.69
C VAL A 353 3.29 -1.27 26.29
N ARG A 354 4.38 -1.74 25.69
CA ARG A 354 4.89 -1.23 24.42
C ARG A 354 5.44 -2.31 23.50
N GLU A 355 5.52 -3.54 23.99
CA GLU A 355 6.04 -4.68 23.24
C GLU A 355 5.10 -5.87 23.37
N VAL A 356 4.98 -6.66 22.32
CA VAL A 356 4.17 -7.88 22.30
C VAL A 356 4.85 -8.98 21.48
N GLY A 357 4.66 -10.22 21.91
CA GLY A 357 4.97 -11.40 21.11
C GLY A 357 4.04 -12.54 21.49
N CYS A 358 3.55 -13.28 20.50
CA CYS A 358 2.49 -14.26 20.69
C CYS A 358 2.88 -15.63 20.14
N GLY A 359 2.54 -16.68 20.88
CA GLY A 359 2.67 -18.07 20.46
C GLY A 359 1.31 -18.70 20.16
N VAL A 360 1.29 -19.63 19.21
CA VAL A 360 0.12 -20.46 18.87
C VAL A 360 0.56 -21.93 18.83
N ALA A 361 -0.20 -22.81 19.47
CA ALA A 361 -0.01 -24.25 19.39
C ALA A 361 -1.32 -24.98 19.14
N GLN A 362 -1.27 -25.98 18.26
CA GLN A 362 -2.31 -26.99 18.14
C GLN A 362 -2.04 -28.07 19.17
N CYS A 363 -3.03 -28.34 20.01
CA CYS A 363 -2.91 -29.25 21.12
C CYS A 363 -3.81 -30.48 20.89
N PRO A 364 -3.29 -31.68 21.15
CA PRO A 364 -4.02 -32.91 20.90
C PRO A 364 -5.27 -33.00 21.77
N GLY A 365 -6.21 -33.83 21.31
CA GLY A 365 -7.43 -34.13 22.03
C GLY A 365 -7.17 -34.64 23.44
N ARG A 366 -7.96 -34.13 24.39
CA ARG A 366 -7.94 -34.49 25.80
C ARG A 366 -9.36 -34.79 26.25
N THR A 367 -9.56 -35.94 26.90
CA THR A 367 -10.89 -36.37 27.36
C THR A 367 -11.48 -35.46 28.44
N ASP A 368 -10.64 -34.72 29.17
CA ASP A 368 -11.01 -33.79 30.23
C ASP A 368 -11.21 -32.34 29.75
N LEU A 369 -10.96 -32.04 28.48
CA LEU A 369 -11.10 -30.70 27.88
C LEU A 369 -11.90 -30.75 26.57
N ASN A 370 -11.29 -31.31 25.52
CA ASN A 370 -11.95 -31.53 24.23
C ASN A 370 -11.31 -32.73 23.52
N PRO A 371 -12.06 -33.82 23.24
CA PRO A 371 -11.56 -35.00 22.55
C PRO A 371 -11.01 -34.71 21.13
N GLU A 372 -11.45 -33.62 20.49
CA GLU A 372 -11.03 -33.22 19.13
C GLU A 372 -9.78 -32.32 19.10
N GLY A 373 -9.26 -31.94 20.27
CA GLY A 373 -8.11 -31.04 20.40
C GLY A 373 -8.51 -29.57 20.52
N ILE A 374 -7.52 -28.73 20.80
CA ILE A 374 -7.73 -27.28 20.96
C ILE A 374 -6.62 -26.52 20.25
N THR A 375 -6.88 -25.25 19.94
CA THR A 375 -5.82 -24.31 19.57
C THR A 375 -5.60 -23.37 20.74
N LEU A 376 -4.38 -23.36 21.28
CA LEU A 376 -3.97 -22.53 22.42
C LEU A 376 -3.14 -21.35 21.92
N ILE A 377 -3.50 -20.15 22.38
CA ILE A 377 -2.87 -18.88 22.04
C ILE A 377 -2.43 -18.20 23.33
N ALA A 378 -1.21 -17.70 23.36
CA ALA A 378 -0.72 -16.83 24.42
C ALA A 378 0.02 -15.64 23.82
N CYS A 379 -0.14 -14.47 24.42
CA CYS A 379 0.62 -13.27 24.08
C CYS A 379 1.29 -12.74 25.34
N ASN A 380 2.60 -12.51 25.26
CA ASN A 380 3.39 -11.89 26.31
C ASN A 380 3.63 -10.41 25.98
N TYR A 381 3.66 -9.57 27.01
CA TYR A 381 3.62 -8.12 26.91
C TYR A 381 4.72 -7.48 27.77
N GLY A 382 5.51 -6.60 27.15
CA GLY A 382 6.66 -5.96 27.78
C GLY A 382 6.47 -4.46 28.00
N PRO A 383 7.04 -3.88 29.07
CA PRO A 383 7.78 -4.51 30.17
C PRO A 383 6.88 -4.94 31.35
N SER A 384 5.56 -4.81 31.23
CA SER A 384 4.59 -5.09 32.31
C SER A 384 3.29 -5.66 31.73
N GLY A 385 2.25 -5.76 32.55
CA GLY A 385 0.90 -6.12 32.14
C GLY A 385 -0.10 -5.98 33.28
N ALA A 386 -1.40 -6.09 32.96
CA ALA A 386 -2.48 -5.91 33.92
C ALA A 386 -2.37 -6.87 35.11
N GLN A 387 -1.98 -8.12 34.85
CA GLN A 387 -1.80 -9.14 35.88
C GLN A 387 -0.69 -8.82 36.89
N LEU A 388 0.27 -7.97 36.52
CA LEU A 388 1.41 -7.60 37.37
C LEU A 388 1.18 -6.29 38.11
N SER A 389 0.05 -5.63 37.85
CA SER A 389 -0.20 -4.24 38.23
C SER A 389 -1.60 -4.06 38.83
N VAL A 390 -2.10 -5.08 39.53
CA VAL A 390 -3.34 -4.98 40.30
C VAL A 390 -3.28 -3.80 41.27
N ASN A 391 -4.41 -3.11 41.44
CA ASN A 391 -4.58 -1.88 42.21
C ASN A 391 -3.86 -0.65 41.64
N LYS A 392 -3.44 -0.69 40.36
CA LYS A 392 -2.96 0.48 39.63
C LYS A 392 -3.96 0.89 38.54
N PRO A 393 -4.00 2.17 38.16
CA PRO A 393 -4.75 2.59 36.99
C PRO A 393 -4.20 1.92 35.73
N ILE A 394 -5.09 1.50 34.82
CA ILE A 394 -4.70 0.91 33.53
C ILE A 394 -3.97 1.95 32.68
N TYR A 395 -4.47 3.19 32.69
CA TYR A 395 -3.86 4.34 32.04
C TYR A 395 -4.30 5.65 32.68
N LYS A 396 -3.50 6.70 32.51
CA LYS A 396 -3.89 8.06 32.88
C LYS A 396 -4.85 8.66 31.86
N SER A 397 -6.02 9.10 32.34
CA SER A 397 -7.00 9.81 31.53
C SER A 397 -6.47 11.16 31.04
N GLY A 398 -6.72 11.52 29.78
CA GLY A 398 -6.39 12.82 29.21
C GLY A 398 -6.44 12.84 27.68
N THR A 399 -5.89 13.91 27.09
CA THR A 399 -5.91 14.11 25.63
C THR A 399 -4.87 13.21 24.95
N PRO A 400 -5.24 12.41 23.95
CA PRO A 400 -4.29 11.62 23.17
C PRO A 400 -3.19 12.49 22.55
N CYS A 401 -2.03 11.87 22.25
CA CYS A 401 -0.93 12.62 21.70
C CYS A 401 -1.29 13.17 20.30
N THR A 402 -0.97 14.45 20.05
CA THR A 402 -1.11 15.11 18.74
C THR A 402 0.22 15.63 18.20
N LYS A 403 1.26 15.52 19.03
CA LYS A 403 2.66 15.89 18.76
C LYS A 403 3.55 15.17 19.77
N THR A 404 4.84 15.06 19.46
CA THR A 404 5.86 14.39 20.29
C THR A 404 5.87 14.83 21.76
N SER A 405 5.59 16.11 22.06
CA SER A 405 5.51 16.61 23.44
C SER A 405 4.36 16.03 24.28
N GLY A 406 3.38 15.37 23.65
CA GLY A 406 2.33 14.63 24.35
C GLY A 406 2.79 13.28 24.91
N CYS A 407 3.95 12.77 24.50
CA CYS A 407 4.47 11.47 24.95
C CYS A 407 5.46 11.64 26.10
N VAL A 408 4.94 11.69 27.34
CA VAL A 408 5.69 12.16 28.52
C VAL A 408 6.22 11.05 29.43
N ASN A 409 5.78 9.81 29.29
CA ASN A 409 6.06 8.74 30.26
C ASN A 409 7.40 8.02 30.04
N THR A 410 8.00 8.10 28.84
CA THR A 410 9.29 7.47 28.51
C THR A 410 10.16 8.44 27.71
N PRO A 411 11.43 8.68 28.09
CA PRO A 411 12.35 9.52 27.31
C PRO A 411 12.49 9.04 25.85
N ALA A 412 12.71 9.97 24.93
CA ALA A 412 12.84 9.71 23.48
C ALA A 412 11.60 9.09 22.80
N SER A 413 10.40 9.32 23.32
CA SER A 413 9.15 8.87 22.68
C SER A 413 8.62 9.86 21.65
N THR A 414 8.07 9.38 20.53
CA THR A 414 7.39 10.18 19.51
C THR A 414 5.91 9.83 19.39
N CYS A 415 5.11 10.80 19.00
CA CYS A 415 3.69 10.59 18.73
C CYS A 415 3.48 10.21 17.26
N ASP A 416 2.81 9.09 17.01
CA ASP A 416 2.18 8.83 15.73
C ASP A 416 0.85 9.59 15.68
N VAL A 417 0.80 10.67 14.90
CA VAL A 417 -0.37 11.55 14.81
C VAL A 417 -1.59 10.87 14.18
N GLU A 418 -1.41 9.80 13.40
CA GLU A 418 -2.51 9.07 12.77
C GLU A 418 -3.23 8.14 13.76
N SER A 419 -2.46 7.48 14.63
CA SER A 419 -3.02 6.60 15.67
C SER A 419 -3.12 7.26 17.05
N SER A 420 -2.58 8.46 17.24
CA SER A 420 -2.47 9.12 18.55
C SER A 420 -1.81 8.25 19.63
N LEU A 421 -0.90 7.37 19.22
CA LEU A 421 -0.11 6.49 20.10
C LEU A 421 1.34 6.95 20.21
N CYS A 422 1.94 6.68 21.36
CA CYS A 422 3.35 6.96 21.64
C CYS A 422 4.25 5.76 21.30
N PHE A 423 5.45 6.02 20.78
CA PHE A 423 6.46 4.98 20.53
C PHE A 423 7.84 5.44 21.00
N VAL A 424 8.61 4.54 21.62
CA VAL A 424 9.97 4.83 22.11
C VAL A 424 10.97 4.75 20.95
N GLY A 425 11.84 5.78 20.80
CA GLY A 425 12.95 5.78 19.84
C GLY A 425 12.66 6.38 18.46
N GLY A 426 11.58 7.15 18.31
CA GLY A 426 11.01 7.45 16.98
C GLY A 426 10.06 6.32 16.55
N VAL A 427 9.13 6.57 15.62
CA VAL A 427 8.22 5.53 15.11
C VAL A 427 9.07 4.34 14.62
N PRO A 428 9.05 3.19 15.29
CA PRO A 428 9.72 2.00 14.83
C PRO A 428 8.95 1.58 13.58
N ALA A 429 9.58 1.62 12.40
CA ALA A 429 9.00 1.03 11.21
C ALA A 429 9.11 -0.51 11.31
N THR A 430 8.47 -1.11 12.31
CA THR A 430 8.11 -2.53 12.35
C THR A 430 6.76 -2.78 11.68
N LYS A 431 6.38 -1.97 10.68
CA LYS A 431 5.60 -2.55 9.59
C LYS A 431 6.56 -3.33 8.72
N SER A 432 6.84 -4.57 9.15
CA SER A 432 7.19 -5.64 8.23
C SER A 432 6.20 -5.58 7.07
N LEU A 433 6.70 -5.73 5.83
CA LEU A 433 5.87 -5.62 4.65
C LEU A 433 4.68 -6.57 4.79
N SER A 434 3.47 -6.10 4.48
CA SER A 434 2.30 -6.98 4.53
C SER A 434 2.44 -8.08 3.47
N ASP A 435 1.71 -9.19 3.60
CA ASP A 435 1.70 -10.21 2.55
C ASP A 435 1.25 -9.66 1.20
N ALA A 436 0.40 -8.62 1.19
CA ALA A 436 0.05 -7.89 -0.03
C ALA A 436 1.26 -7.17 -0.64
N ASP A 437 2.05 -6.48 0.18
CA ASP A 437 3.29 -5.81 -0.26
C ASP A 437 4.31 -6.83 -0.80
N ARG A 438 4.49 -7.97 -0.12
CA ARG A 438 5.38 -9.05 -0.56
C ARG A 438 4.92 -9.65 -1.89
N LYS A 439 3.62 -9.86 -2.06
CA LYS A 439 3.02 -10.33 -3.33
C LYS A 439 3.28 -9.34 -4.46
N VAL A 440 3.21 -8.04 -4.20
CA VAL A 440 3.56 -7.00 -5.18
C VAL A 440 5.02 -7.12 -5.61
N VAL A 441 5.95 -7.29 -4.67
CA VAL A 441 7.37 -7.49 -4.99
C VAL A 441 7.54 -8.70 -5.93
N ILE A 442 6.99 -9.85 -5.57
CA ILE A 442 7.14 -11.08 -6.37
C ILE A 442 6.48 -10.96 -7.74
N SER A 443 5.25 -10.45 -7.79
CA SER A 443 4.49 -10.33 -9.03
C SER A 443 5.19 -9.42 -10.03
N VAL A 444 5.68 -8.26 -9.59
CA VAL A 444 6.35 -7.31 -10.48
C VAL A 444 7.69 -7.86 -10.97
N HIS A 445 8.52 -8.41 -10.09
CA HIS A 445 9.80 -9.02 -10.48
C HIS A 445 9.59 -10.17 -11.48
N ASN A 446 8.68 -11.10 -11.18
CA ASN A 446 8.48 -12.27 -12.03
C ASN A 446 7.79 -11.92 -13.34
N GLY A 447 6.92 -10.91 -13.38
CA GLY A 447 6.35 -10.41 -14.64
C GLY A 447 7.42 -9.86 -15.58
N TYR A 448 8.36 -9.06 -15.05
CA TYR A 448 9.49 -8.55 -15.81
C TYR A 448 10.47 -9.66 -16.24
N ARG A 449 10.81 -10.57 -15.33
CA ARG A 449 11.69 -11.71 -15.63
C ARG A 449 11.07 -12.66 -16.65
N SER A 450 9.76 -12.87 -16.63
CA SER A 450 9.03 -13.63 -17.66
C SER A 450 9.13 -12.96 -19.03
N THR A 451 8.95 -11.63 -19.06
CA THR A 451 9.08 -10.83 -20.28
C THR A 451 10.49 -10.96 -20.89
N LEU A 452 11.52 -10.91 -20.04
CA LEU A 452 12.92 -11.13 -20.45
C LEU A 452 13.16 -12.55 -20.95
N ALA A 453 12.73 -13.57 -20.19
CA ALA A 453 12.89 -14.97 -20.55
C ALA A 453 12.30 -15.28 -21.94
N LYS A 454 11.16 -14.66 -22.27
CA LYS A 454 10.48 -14.79 -23.56
C LYS A 454 11.09 -13.96 -24.69
N GLY A 455 12.18 -13.22 -24.45
CA GLY A 455 12.81 -12.35 -25.45
C GLY A 455 11.95 -11.14 -25.82
N LYS A 456 11.15 -10.64 -24.86
CA LYS A 456 10.24 -9.50 -25.06
C LYS A 456 10.65 -8.26 -24.24
N ALA A 457 11.82 -8.29 -23.60
CA ALA A 457 12.36 -7.13 -22.90
C ALA A 457 12.91 -6.14 -23.93
N LYS A 458 12.24 -4.99 -24.07
CA LYS A 458 12.56 -3.96 -25.07
C LYS A 458 13.71 -3.08 -24.58
N ASN A 459 14.70 -2.88 -25.43
CA ASN A 459 15.88 -2.03 -25.24
C ASN A 459 15.55 -0.57 -25.61
N SER A 460 16.46 0.37 -25.35
CA SER A 460 16.19 1.81 -25.57
C SER A 460 16.02 2.20 -27.04
N ASP A 461 16.66 1.48 -27.97
CA ASP A 461 16.47 1.62 -29.42
C ASP A 461 15.19 0.93 -29.96
N GLY A 462 14.44 0.29 -29.07
CA GLY A 462 13.22 -0.43 -29.39
C GLY A 462 13.41 -1.86 -29.89
N THR A 463 14.65 -2.34 -30.00
CA THR A 463 14.94 -3.76 -30.22
C THR A 463 14.60 -4.59 -28.99
N TYR A 464 14.50 -5.90 -29.14
CA TYR A 464 14.28 -6.81 -28.01
C TYR A 464 15.59 -7.51 -27.65
N LEU A 465 15.89 -7.60 -26.35
CA LEU A 465 16.96 -8.45 -25.86
C LEU A 465 16.65 -9.93 -26.16
N PRO A 466 17.69 -10.76 -26.42
CA PRO A 466 17.47 -12.17 -26.73
C PRO A 466 16.80 -12.90 -25.55
N SER A 467 16.02 -13.94 -25.85
CA SER A 467 15.39 -14.79 -24.84
C SER A 467 16.43 -15.46 -23.93
N GLY A 468 16.02 -15.77 -22.69
CA GLY A 468 16.86 -16.42 -21.69
C GLY A 468 16.40 -17.84 -21.41
N SER A 469 17.32 -18.80 -21.42
CA SER A 469 16.96 -20.22 -21.24
C SER A 469 16.74 -20.62 -19.79
N SER A 470 17.52 -20.07 -18.85
CA SER A 470 17.51 -20.44 -17.43
C SER A 470 17.23 -19.25 -16.51
N ILE A 471 16.26 -18.40 -16.85
CA ILE A 471 15.83 -17.29 -15.98
C ILE A 471 15.02 -17.86 -14.81
N TYR A 472 15.51 -17.71 -13.59
CA TYR A 472 14.79 -18.19 -12.41
C TYR A 472 13.66 -17.25 -12.02
N GLY A 473 12.50 -17.76 -11.66
CA GLY A 473 11.48 -16.99 -10.94
C GLY A 473 11.94 -16.74 -9.51
N LEU A 474 11.59 -15.57 -8.98
CA LEU A 474 11.90 -15.18 -7.61
C LEU A 474 10.84 -15.70 -6.65
N THR A 475 11.31 -16.18 -5.51
CA THR A 475 10.51 -16.45 -4.31
C THR A 475 10.82 -15.40 -3.24
N TYR A 476 9.88 -15.16 -2.32
CA TYR A 476 10.06 -14.12 -1.31
C TYR A 476 10.83 -14.68 -0.11
N ASN A 477 11.92 -14.02 0.26
CA ASN A 477 12.75 -14.41 1.41
C ASN A 477 12.67 -13.34 2.50
N GLN A 478 12.06 -13.69 3.63
CA GLN A 478 11.87 -12.78 4.76
C GLN A 478 13.18 -12.41 5.47
N GLN A 479 14.23 -13.25 5.40
CA GLN A 479 15.55 -12.88 5.92
C GLN A 479 16.16 -11.76 5.08
N LEU A 480 16.02 -11.82 3.74
CA LEU A 480 16.43 -10.73 2.85
C LEU A 480 15.64 -9.45 3.11
N GLU A 481 14.33 -9.55 3.40
CA GLU A 481 13.50 -8.42 3.84
C GLU A 481 14.06 -7.78 5.11
N THR A 482 14.37 -8.57 6.14
CA THR A 482 14.95 -8.06 7.38
C THR A 482 16.26 -7.31 7.14
N LEU A 483 17.16 -7.85 6.31
CA LEU A 483 18.42 -7.20 5.96
C LEU A 483 18.19 -5.89 5.20
N ALA A 484 17.26 -5.87 4.25
CA ALA A 484 16.90 -4.67 3.49
C ALA A 484 16.24 -3.62 4.40
N GLN A 485 15.34 -4.03 5.29
CA GLN A 485 14.65 -3.18 6.25
C GLN A 485 15.66 -2.53 7.22
N ASN A 486 16.58 -3.32 7.78
CA ASN A 486 17.66 -2.84 8.65
C ASN A 486 18.53 -1.77 7.98
N GLN A 487 18.66 -1.81 6.66
CA GLN A 487 19.40 -0.78 5.93
C GLN A 487 18.58 0.50 5.75
N VAL A 488 17.34 0.40 5.27
CA VAL A 488 16.55 1.59 4.94
C VAL A 488 16.17 2.41 6.16
N VAL A 489 16.01 1.78 7.33
CA VAL A 489 15.70 2.49 8.60
C VAL A 489 16.87 3.36 9.09
N LYS A 490 18.09 3.15 8.59
CA LYS A 490 19.22 4.05 8.86
C LYS A 490 19.05 5.42 8.21
N CYS A 491 18.17 5.53 7.21
CA CYS A 491 17.84 6.78 6.54
C CYS A 491 19.03 7.50 5.90
N THR A 492 19.94 6.73 5.30
CA THR A 492 21.12 7.22 4.59
C THR A 492 21.06 6.84 3.10
N PRO A 493 20.36 7.61 2.24
CA PRO A 493 20.18 7.25 0.82
C PRO A 493 21.49 7.21 0.02
N GLU A 494 22.49 7.96 0.49
CA GLU A 494 23.86 8.03 -0.07
C GLU A 494 24.68 6.75 0.19
N LYS A 495 24.26 5.90 1.14
CA LYS A 495 25.05 4.77 1.63
C LYS A 495 24.21 3.50 1.72
N GLY A 496 24.53 2.52 0.88
CA GLY A 496 23.99 1.15 0.96
C GLY A 496 24.59 0.33 2.11
N ALA A 497 24.08 -0.88 2.30
CA ALA A 497 24.63 -1.84 3.27
C ALA A 497 25.99 -2.37 2.79
N THR A 498 26.92 -2.64 3.71
CA THR A 498 28.18 -3.34 3.35
C THR A 498 27.89 -4.77 2.89
N TYR A 499 28.88 -5.41 2.25
CA TYR A 499 28.76 -6.81 1.81
C TYR A 499 28.45 -7.75 2.98
N GLU A 500 29.09 -7.53 4.12
CA GLU A 500 28.89 -8.30 5.35
C GLU A 500 27.51 -8.02 5.97
N GLU A 501 27.08 -6.74 6.01
CA GLU A 501 25.77 -6.35 6.55
C GLU A 501 24.59 -6.96 5.78
N ARG A 502 24.78 -7.32 4.51
CA ARG A 502 23.79 -8.01 3.67
C ARG A 502 24.09 -9.49 3.45
N ASN A 503 24.96 -10.08 4.27
CA ASN A 503 25.31 -11.51 4.19
C ASN A 503 25.71 -11.97 2.77
N GLY A 504 26.44 -11.12 2.05
CA GLY A 504 26.92 -11.38 0.70
C GLY A 504 25.88 -11.33 -0.42
N THR A 505 24.65 -10.87 -0.16
CA THR A 505 23.57 -10.82 -1.16
C THR A 505 23.65 -9.58 -2.05
N GLY A 506 23.07 -9.62 -3.25
CA GLY A 506 22.86 -8.42 -4.07
C GLY A 506 21.97 -7.39 -3.35
N GLN A 507 22.11 -6.10 -3.66
CA GLN A 507 21.25 -5.04 -3.13
C GLN A 507 21.12 -3.93 -4.17
N ILE A 508 19.90 -3.42 -4.34
CA ILE A 508 19.65 -2.14 -5.02
C ILE A 508 18.71 -1.30 -4.17
N TYR A 509 18.83 0.02 -4.31
CA TYR A 509 18.04 0.99 -3.55
C TYR A 509 17.45 2.06 -4.45
N TYR A 510 16.41 2.68 -3.95
CA TYR A 510 15.70 3.78 -4.58
C TYR A 510 15.19 4.68 -3.46
N TYR A 511 15.20 5.99 -3.69
CA TYR A 511 14.52 6.92 -2.82
C TYR A 511 13.64 7.87 -3.64
N THR A 512 12.58 8.32 -3.02
CA THR A 512 11.71 9.36 -3.55
C THR A 512 11.47 10.42 -2.50
N TYR A 513 11.22 11.65 -2.93
CA TYR A 513 11.01 12.78 -2.03
C TYR A 513 9.63 12.70 -1.34
N GLY A 514 9.63 13.01 -0.04
CA GLY A 514 8.49 12.93 0.86
C GLY A 514 8.09 11.51 1.28
N SER A 515 7.09 11.44 2.16
CA SER A 515 6.60 10.18 2.74
C SER A 515 5.47 9.57 1.89
N VAL A 516 5.78 8.53 1.11
CA VAL A 516 4.80 7.73 0.39
C VAL A 516 4.12 6.82 1.41
N ASN A 517 2.86 7.08 1.78
CA ASN A 517 2.17 6.37 2.87
C ASN A 517 1.78 4.92 2.55
N ASN A 518 1.90 4.47 1.30
CA ASN A 518 1.59 3.11 0.85
C ASN A 518 2.88 2.34 0.46
N ASN A 519 3.15 1.23 1.15
CA ASN A 519 4.34 0.41 0.92
C ASN A 519 4.32 -0.25 -0.49
N SER A 520 3.21 -0.88 -0.88
CA SER A 520 3.02 -1.48 -2.21
C SER A 520 3.27 -0.48 -3.35
N LEU A 521 2.87 0.78 -3.16
CA LEU A 521 3.10 1.83 -4.15
C LEU A 521 4.58 2.24 -4.20
N ALA A 522 5.21 2.45 -3.05
CA ALA A 522 6.63 2.77 -2.96
C ALA A 522 7.51 1.67 -3.59
N LEU A 523 7.17 0.41 -3.35
CA LEU A 523 7.83 -0.75 -3.94
C LEU A 523 7.63 -0.80 -5.46
N GLN A 524 6.43 -0.53 -5.96
CA GLN A 524 6.17 -0.47 -7.41
C GLN A 524 6.98 0.62 -8.09
N TYR A 525 7.05 1.83 -7.53
CA TYR A 525 7.88 2.91 -8.08
C TYR A 525 9.35 2.51 -8.17
N ALA A 526 9.89 1.90 -7.10
CA ALA A 526 11.27 1.44 -7.09
C ALA A 526 11.54 0.40 -8.18
N MET A 527 10.70 -0.63 -8.28
CA MET A 527 10.86 -1.72 -9.26
C MET A 527 10.66 -1.25 -10.71
N GLN A 528 9.70 -0.36 -10.96
CA GLN A 528 9.50 0.24 -12.27
C GLN A 528 10.68 1.11 -12.67
N TRP A 529 11.21 1.89 -11.73
CA TRP A 529 12.38 2.73 -11.98
C TRP A 529 13.62 1.89 -12.28
N TRP A 530 13.89 0.85 -11.49
CA TRP A 530 15.02 -0.06 -11.72
C TRP A 530 14.92 -0.78 -13.06
N TRP A 531 13.76 -1.37 -13.38
CA TRP A 531 13.57 -2.04 -14.67
C TRP A 531 13.61 -1.07 -15.87
N GLY A 532 13.06 0.14 -15.67
CA GLY A 532 13.00 1.20 -16.68
C GLY A 532 14.37 1.67 -17.17
N GLN A 533 15.44 1.41 -16.43
CA GLN A 533 16.81 1.67 -16.88
C GLN A 533 17.14 1.00 -18.22
N LEU A 534 16.58 -0.18 -18.51
CA LEU A 534 16.77 -0.84 -19.81
C LEU A 534 16.15 -0.03 -20.95
N ALA A 535 14.94 0.50 -20.77
CA ALA A 535 14.27 1.27 -21.80
C ALA A 535 14.85 2.70 -21.95
N ASP A 536 15.39 3.26 -20.87
CA ASP A 536 15.98 4.61 -20.85
C ASP A 536 17.43 4.61 -21.34
N LYS A 537 18.29 3.75 -20.77
CA LYS A 537 19.74 3.77 -21.04
C LYS A 537 20.18 2.74 -22.08
N GLY A 538 19.41 1.66 -22.20
CA GLY A 538 19.73 0.53 -23.04
C GLY A 538 20.87 -0.34 -22.51
N PHE A 539 20.97 -1.55 -23.05
CA PHE A 539 22.01 -2.51 -22.73
C PHE A 539 22.51 -3.18 -24.01
N TYR A 540 23.75 -2.86 -24.40
CA TYR A 540 24.30 -3.20 -25.72
C TYR A 540 25.59 -4.03 -25.64
N THR A 541 26.01 -4.37 -24.42
CA THR A 541 27.30 -5.02 -24.20
C THR A 541 27.27 -6.43 -24.81
N PRO A 542 28.28 -6.80 -25.63
CA PRO A 542 28.30 -8.10 -26.30
C PRO A 542 28.13 -9.27 -25.34
N ASN A 543 27.39 -10.29 -25.76
CA ASN A 543 27.07 -11.46 -24.94
C ASN A 543 26.41 -11.14 -23.59
N LEU A 544 25.76 -9.98 -23.48
CA LEU A 544 25.06 -9.51 -22.30
C LEU A 544 25.97 -9.36 -21.07
N VAL A 545 27.27 -9.15 -21.26
CA VAL A 545 28.24 -8.99 -20.16
C VAL A 545 27.96 -7.69 -19.41
N PHE A 546 27.76 -7.77 -18.10
CA PHE A 546 27.57 -6.60 -17.25
C PHE A 546 28.92 -5.94 -16.94
N ALA A 547 29.29 -4.92 -17.71
CA ALA A 547 30.58 -4.25 -17.60
C ALA A 547 30.57 -3.14 -16.53
N ASN A 548 31.76 -2.62 -16.20
CA ASN A 548 31.88 -1.54 -15.23
C ASN A 548 31.16 -0.25 -15.67
N GLU A 549 31.08 -0.02 -16.98
CA GLU A 549 30.34 1.10 -17.58
C GLU A 549 28.83 1.00 -17.36
N ASP A 550 28.32 -0.23 -17.30
CA ASP A 550 26.90 -0.55 -17.07
C ASP A 550 26.54 -0.40 -15.59
N PHE A 551 27.52 -0.55 -14.69
CA PHE A 551 27.31 -0.44 -13.25
C PHE A 551 26.66 0.89 -12.84
N GLN A 552 27.05 2.00 -13.46
CA GLN A 552 26.46 3.30 -13.15
C GLN A 552 25.14 3.57 -13.89
N LYS A 553 24.83 2.79 -14.93
CA LYS A 553 23.71 3.05 -15.86
C LYS A 553 22.52 2.13 -15.64
N THR A 554 22.76 0.83 -15.44
CA THR A 554 21.74 -0.23 -15.53
C THR A 554 21.81 -1.25 -14.38
N THR A 555 22.49 -0.94 -13.27
CA THR A 555 22.59 -1.84 -12.10
C THR A 555 21.23 -2.29 -11.54
N GLY A 556 20.23 -1.40 -11.54
CA GLY A 556 18.88 -1.73 -11.08
C GLY A 556 18.24 -2.80 -11.95
N TRP A 557 18.22 -2.57 -13.26
CA TRP A 557 17.73 -3.54 -14.24
C TRP A 557 18.51 -4.85 -14.17
N ALA A 558 19.84 -4.79 -14.17
CA ALA A 558 20.69 -5.97 -14.19
C ALA A 558 20.48 -6.87 -12.95
N ASN A 559 20.30 -6.30 -11.76
CA ASN A 559 19.98 -7.09 -10.56
C ASN A 559 18.60 -7.76 -10.65
N MET A 560 17.58 -7.05 -11.16
CA MET A 560 16.25 -7.63 -11.36
C MET A 560 16.26 -8.74 -12.43
N ALA A 561 17.13 -8.62 -13.45
CA ALA A 561 17.25 -9.55 -14.57
C ALA A 561 18.20 -10.73 -14.31
N TRP A 562 19.07 -10.65 -13.29
CA TRP A 562 20.18 -11.58 -13.09
C TRP A 562 19.73 -13.03 -13.01
N GLU A 563 20.28 -13.91 -13.85
CA GLU A 563 19.69 -15.24 -14.07
C GLU A 563 19.70 -16.11 -12.82
N THR A 564 20.78 -16.08 -12.04
CA THR A 564 20.96 -16.99 -10.88
C THR A 564 20.24 -16.53 -9.61
N VAL A 565 19.73 -15.29 -9.60
CA VAL A 565 18.90 -14.77 -8.51
C VAL A 565 17.58 -15.51 -8.51
N ARG A 566 17.18 -15.99 -7.33
CA ARG A 566 15.97 -16.80 -7.12
C ARG A 566 15.18 -16.39 -5.87
N GLU A 567 15.72 -15.46 -5.09
CA GLU A 567 15.11 -14.97 -3.87
C GLU A 567 15.21 -13.45 -3.80
N VAL A 568 14.16 -12.80 -3.31
CA VAL A 568 14.12 -11.36 -3.08
C VAL A 568 13.45 -11.05 -1.74
N GLY A 569 13.92 -10.01 -1.07
CA GLY A 569 13.24 -9.42 0.08
C GLY A 569 13.53 -7.92 0.13
N CYS A 570 12.51 -7.11 0.44
CA CYS A 570 12.61 -5.66 0.35
C CYS A 570 12.25 -4.98 1.68
N GLY A 571 12.79 -3.78 1.88
CA GLY A 571 12.47 -2.91 3.01
C GLY A 571 12.02 -1.53 2.55
N VAL A 572 11.15 -0.90 3.33
CA VAL A 572 10.66 0.47 3.12
C VAL A 572 10.78 1.26 4.42
N ALA A 573 11.42 2.43 4.36
CA ALA A 573 11.49 3.38 5.46
C ALA A 573 11.02 4.75 5.01
N ARG A 574 10.27 5.42 5.89
CA ARG A 574 9.94 6.85 5.76
C ARG A 574 10.89 7.60 6.66
N CYS A 575 11.77 8.36 6.05
CA CYS A 575 12.88 9.03 6.70
C CYS A 575 12.52 10.50 6.91
N PRO A 576 12.66 11.03 8.14
CA PRO A 576 12.30 12.40 8.45
C PRO A 576 13.18 13.38 7.66
N GLY A 577 12.61 14.54 7.34
CA GLY A 577 13.34 15.62 6.70
C GLY A 577 14.43 16.19 7.60
N ARG A 578 15.48 16.73 6.98
CA ARG A 578 16.45 17.59 7.67
C ARG A 578 16.32 19.01 7.12
N THR A 579 16.28 19.97 8.03
CA THR A 579 16.03 21.39 7.75
C THR A 579 17.10 22.06 6.88
N ASP A 580 18.25 21.41 6.68
CA ASP A 580 19.40 21.86 5.91
C ASP A 580 19.45 21.33 4.45
N ILE A 581 18.64 20.31 4.09
CA ILE A 581 18.69 19.68 2.76
C ILE A 581 17.29 19.46 2.18
N ASN A 582 16.38 18.84 2.94
CA ASN A 582 15.01 18.58 2.51
C ASN A 582 14.07 18.48 3.73
N PRO A 583 13.21 19.48 3.97
CA PRO A 583 12.33 19.51 5.14
C PRO A 583 11.19 18.47 5.10
N GLU A 584 10.88 17.88 3.94
CA GLU A 584 9.74 16.96 3.77
C GLU A 584 10.08 15.47 4.03
N GLY A 585 11.38 15.15 4.16
CA GLY A 585 11.84 13.76 4.30
C GLY A 585 11.85 12.98 3.00
N ILE A 586 12.19 11.70 3.07
CA ILE A 586 12.25 10.80 1.91
C ILE A 586 11.59 9.46 2.23
N THR A 587 11.12 8.75 1.22
CA THR A 587 10.83 7.32 1.34
C THR A 587 11.96 6.55 0.69
N LEU A 588 12.66 5.75 1.49
CA LEU A 588 13.80 4.95 1.08
C LEU A 588 13.36 3.48 0.95
N ILE A 589 13.70 2.86 -0.18
CA ILE A 589 13.37 1.48 -0.52
C ILE A 589 14.66 0.76 -0.87
N ALA A 590 14.83 -0.47 -0.36
CA ALA A 590 15.91 -1.36 -0.76
C ALA A 590 15.34 -2.76 -1.01
N CYS A 591 15.90 -3.48 -1.98
CA CYS A 591 15.65 -4.89 -2.19
C CYS A 591 16.97 -5.65 -2.23
N ASN A 592 17.03 -6.74 -1.48
CA ASN A 592 18.16 -7.66 -1.43
C ASN A 592 17.86 -8.92 -2.26
N TYR A 593 18.89 -9.48 -2.91
CA TYR A 593 18.76 -10.56 -3.88
C TYR A 593 19.69 -11.73 -3.58
N GLY A 594 19.12 -12.92 -3.42
CA GLY A 594 19.83 -14.16 -3.12
C GLY A 594 19.94 -15.08 -4.35
N PRO A 595 21.05 -15.82 -4.51
CA PRO A 595 22.23 -15.88 -3.63
C PRO A 595 23.27 -14.78 -3.89
N SER A 596 23.22 -14.13 -5.06
CA SER A 596 24.14 -13.05 -5.47
C SER A 596 23.48 -12.21 -6.57
N GLY A 597 23.68 -10.90 -6.55
CA GLY A 597 23.14 -9.98 -7.57
C GLY A 597 24.19 -9.46 -8.56
N ALA A 598 23.75 -8.73 -9.59
CA ALA A 598 24.60 -8.21 -10.66
C ALA A 598 25.79 -7.37 -10.16
N GLN A 599 25.55 -6.58 -9.11
CA GLN A 599 26.56 -5.71 -8.47
C GLN A 599 27.81 -6.49 -8.02
N LEU A 600 27.65 -7.77 -7.69
CA LEU A 600 28.71 -8.64 -7.16
C LEU A 600 29.39 -9.48 -8.25
N SER A 601 28.95 -9.34 -9.50
CA SER A 601 29.32 -10.21 -10.61
C SER A 601 29.65 -9.41 -11.88
N VAL A 602 30.29 -8.25 -11.74
CA VAL A 602 30.80 -7.46 -12.87
C VAL A 602 31.70 -8.35 -13.75
N ASN A 603 31.61 -8.14 -15.07
CA ASN A 603 32.25 -8.94 -16.13
C ASN A 603 31.66 -10.35 -16.33
N LYS A 604 30.46 -10.62 -15.82
CA LYS A 604 29.69 -11.83 -16.16
C LYS A 604 28.44 -11.48 -16.97
N PRO A 605 27.94 -12.40 -17.82
CA PRO A 605 26.66 -12.19 -18.48
C PRO A 605 25.53 -12.04 -17.46
N VAL A 606 24.61 -11.10 -17.69
CA VAL A 606 23.39 -10.93 -16.87
C VAL A 606 22.56 -12.20 -16.89
N TYR A 607 22.46 -12.82 -18.07
CA TYR A 607 21.85 -14.12 -18.29
C TYR A 607 22.38 -14.78 -19.54
N LYS A 608 22.23 -16.10 -19.64
CA LYS A 608 22.55 -16.88 -20.82
C LYS A 608 21.39 -16.84 -21.82
N SER A 609 21.69 -16.34 -23.02
CA SER A 609 20.74 -16.36 -24.13
C SER A 609 20.41 -17.78 -24.57
N GLY A 610 19.16 -18.02 -24.96
CA GLY A 610 18.68 -19.33 -25.39
C GLY A 610 17.16 -19.42 -25.43
N PRO A 611 16.59 -20.53 -25.92
CA PRO A 611 15.14 -20.72 -25.96
C PRO A 611 14.57 -20.72 -24.54
N PRO A 612 13.37 -20.12 -24.31
CA PRO A 612 12.73 -20.13 -23.00
C PRO A 612 12.52 -21.55 -22.47
N CYS A 613 12.46 -21.71 -21.14
CA CYS A 613 12.28 -23.03 -20.56
C CYS A 613 10.96 -23.69 -21.00
N THR A 614 10.97 -25.02 -21.07
CA THR A 614 9.83 -25.87 -21.40
C THR A 614 9.70 -26.99 -20.37
N LYS A 615 8.67 -27.84 -20.48
CA LYS A 615 8.50 -29.01 -19.61
C LYS A 615 9.68 -29.98 -19.64
N THR A 616 10.43 -30.01 -20.74
CA THR A 616 11.44 -31.05 -21.03
C THR A 616 12.87 -30.49 -21.13
N SER A 617 13.07 -29.17 -21.10
CA SER A 617 14.39 -28.55 -21.27
C SER A 617 14.41 -27.07 -20.87
N GLY A 618 15.60 -26.51 -20.66
CA GLY A 618 15.83 -25.06 -20.54
C GLY A 618 16.18 -24.60 -19.12
N CYS A 619 15.63 -25.24 -18.08
CA CYS A 619 16.11 -24.98 -16.72
C CYS A 619 17.42 -25.73 -16.43
N ALA A 620 18.34 -25.10 -15.71
CA ALA A 620 19.59 -25.73 -15.32
C ALA A 620 19.31 -26.90 -14.36
N ASN A 621 19.98 -28.05 -14.56
CA ASN A 621 19.75 -29.26 -13.76
C ASN A 621 20.35 -29.17 -12.34
N THR A 622 21.16 -28.14 -12.05
CA THR A 622 21.82 -27.96 -10.76
C THR A 622 21.70 -26.50 -10.30
N PRO A 623 20.89 -26.21 -9.26
CA PRO A 623 20.00 -27.13 -8.52
C PRO A 623 18.83 -27.63 -9.37
N ALA A 624 18.25 -28.79 -9.01
CA ALA A 624 17.10 -29.35 -9.72
C ALA A 624 15.94 -28.34 -9.76
N SER A 625 15.50 -27.98 -10.96
CA SER A 625 14.52 -26.93 -11.17
C SER A 625 13.48 -27.30 -12.21
N THR A 626 12.26 -26.80 -12.03
CA THR A 626 11.13 -27.04 -12.93
C THR A 626 10.74 -25.75 -13.63
N CYS A 627 10.30 -25.86 -14.88
CA CYS A 627 9.80 -24.73 -15.63
C CYS A 627 8.32 -24.47 -15.33
N ASP A 628 8.00 -23.24 -14.93
CA ASP A 628 6.68 -22.66 -15.14
C ASP A 628 6.57 -22.30 -16.63
N VAL A 629 5.92 -23.18 -17.39
CA VAL A 629 5.83 -23.09 -18.85
C VAL A 629 5.08 -21.83 -19.30
N GLU A 630 4.07 -21.41 -18.53
CA GLU A 630 3.26 -20.24 -18.87
C GLU A 630 4.10 -18.96 -18.78
N ASN A 631 4.91 -18.85 -17.73
CA ASN A 631 5.76 -17.69 -17.50
C ASN A 631 7.18 -17.84 -18.04
N SER A 632 7.56 -19.02 -18.50
CA SER A 632 8.93 -19.35 -18.94
C SER A 632 9.99 -19.06 -17.86
N LEU A 633 9.66 -19.39 -16.60
CA LEU A 633 10.53 -19.17 -15.45
C LEU A 633 10.91 -20.49 -14.77
N CYS A 634 12.16 -20.60 -14.34
CA CYS A 634 12.67 -21.75 -13.61
C CYS A 634 12.49 -21.58 -12.10
N PHE A 635 12.02 -22.61 -11.40
CA PHE A 635 11.92 -22.61 -9.94
C PHE A 635 12.60 -23.83 -9.32
N VAL A 636 13.34 -23.62 -8.24
CA VAL A 636 13.97 -24.70 -7.47
C VAL A 636 12.93 -25.37 -6.58
N GLY A 637 12.82 -26.69 -6.63
CA GLY A 637 11.89 -27.44 -5.76
C GLY A 637 10.43 -27.47 -6.21
N GLY A 638 10.12 -27.03 -7.44
CA GLY A 638 8.77 -27.03 -8.01
C GLY A 638 8.23 -25.63 -8.31
N VAL A 639 7.20 -25.54 -9.16
CA VAL A 639 6.49 -24.28 -9.42
C VAL A 639 5.66 -23.93 -8.17
N PRO A 640 5.78 -22.71 -7.60
CA PRO A 640 4.97 -22.29 -6.46
C PRO A 640 3.48 -22.45 -6.77
N ALA A 641 2.70 -23.04 -5.86
CA ALA A 641 1.28 -23.25 -6.06
C ALA A 641 0.59 -21.91 -6.39
N SER A 642 -0.10 -21.84 -7.53
CA SER A 642 -0.98 -20.72 -7.87
C SER A 642 -2.08 -20.64 -6.81
N GLY A 643 -1.95 -19.72 -5.86
CA GLY A 643 -3.00 -19.45 -4.88
C GLY A 643 -4.27 -19.04 -5.62
N LYS A 644 -5.25 -19.96 -5.67
CA LYS A 644 -6.61 -19.68 -6.09
C LYS A 644 -7.34 -18.83 -5.06
#